data_AF-A0A081XUH5-F1
#
_entry.id   AF-A0A081XUH5-F1
#
_cell.length_a   1.000
_cell.length_b   1.000
_cell.length_c   1.000
_cell.angle_alpha   90.00
_cell.angle_beta   90.00
_cell.angle_gamma   90.00
#
_symmetry.space_group_name_H-M   'P 1'
#
loop_
_entity.id
_entity.type
_entity.pdbx_description
1 polymer ?
#
loop_
_entity_poly.entity_id
_entity_poly.type
_entity_poly.pdbx_seq_one_letter_code
_entity_poly.pdbx_strand_id
1 'polypeptide(L)'
;MASRSPRRRAARPARGGSPRRRVPLRLLLPVLVLVALAAMLMLRGYVHSEILADHRVQKPAPTTNVPKEILEGGPVIDARAGQAQSLSVPDRRLVLTFDDGPDPTWTPRVLDVLKKHDAHAVFFVTGTMASRYPDLVQRMVDEGHEIGLHTFNHPDLALQSEKRIDWELSQNQLAITGAAGIRTSLFRPPYSSFSAAMDNETWPVTQYIGSRGYLTVVNNTDSEDWKRPGADEIIRRATPEGGKGAIVLMHDSGGDRSQTVEALDRFLPDLKAKGYEFDNLTEALDAPSAHSPVTGADLWKGKAWIFLVQASEHITDVLVVGLAIIGTLVIGRFVLMLLLSGVHARRVRRRNFRWGPPVHEPVTVLVPAYNEAKCIENTVNSLMAGEHPIEVLVIDDGSTDGTARIVEAMGLPNVRVIRQLNAGKPAALNRGLANARYDIVVMMDGDTVFEPSTVRELVQPFGDPRVGAVAGNAKVGNKDSLIGAWQHIEYVMGFNLDRRMYDILGCMPTIPGAVGAFRRSALEPIGGMSDDTLAEDTDVTMALHRAGWRVVYAENARAWTEAPESVQQLWSQRYRWSYGTMQAIWKHRRAVIDKGPSGRFGRIGLPFVSLFMIVAPLLAPLIDVFLLYGIVFGPTEKTIMAWLGVLAIQAVCAAYAFHLDRERMTHLISLPLQQILYRQLMYVVLLQSWITALTGGRLRWQKLRRTGVVGAPVAGAVPVRSDRHSDDRRPVA
;
A
#
# COMPACT_ATOMS: atom_id res chain seq x y z
N MET A 1 -38.93 -33.77 69.10
CA MET A 1 -37.85 -34.66 68.61
C MET A 1 -38.14 -34.92 67.12
N ALA A 2 -37.54 -34.20 66.16
CA ALA A 2 -36.20 -34.41 65.56
C ALA A 2 -36.10 -35.77 64.82
N SER A 3 -35.56 -35.95 63.61
CA SER A 3 -35.00 -35.09 62.56
C SER A 3 -34.60 -35.97 61.36
N ARG A 4 -34.41 -35.34 60.18
CA ARG A 4 -33.53 -35.69 59.03
C ARG A 4 -34.19 -36.09 57.71
N SER A 5 -34.41 -35.05 56.91
CA SER A 5 -34.42 -35.05 55.44
C SER A 5 -32.98 -35.22 54.88
N PRO A 6 -32.78 -35.92 53.74
CA PRO A 6 -31.47 -36.01 53.10
C PRO A 6 -31.19 -34.75 52.28
N ARG A 7 -30.05 -34.10 52.56
CA ARG A 7 -29.49 -32.97 51.82
C ARG A 7 -29.30 -33.31 50.34
N ARG A 8 -30.01 -32.61 49.44
CA ARG A 8 -29.58 -32.44 48.04
C ARG A 8 -28.24 -31.70 48.03
N ARG A 9 -27.18 -32.36 47.53
CA ARG A 9 -25.91 -31.70 47.20
C ARG A 9 -26.18 -30.68 46.10
N ALA A 10 -25.93 -29.41 46.40
CA ALA A 10 -25.89 -28.35 45.41
C ALA A 10 -24.80 -28.66 44.37
N ALA A 11 -25.17 -28.72 43.09
CA ALA A 11 -24.22 -28.73 42.00
C ALA A 11 -23.41 -27.43 42.03
N ARG A 12 -22.08 -27.54 42.09
CA ARG A 12 -21.18 -26.40 41.94
C ARG A 12 -21.42 -25.75 40.58
N PRO A 13 -21.49 -24.41 40.47
CA PRO A 13 -21.54 -23.75 39.18
C PRO A 13 -20.23 -24.05 38.45
N ALA A 14 -20.33 -24.56 37.22
CA ALA A 14 -19.19 -24.74 36.34
C ALA A 14 -18.49 -23.38 36.23
N ARG A 15 -17.20 -23.34 36.60
CA ARG A 15 -16.34 -22.17 36.41
C ARG A 15 -16.41 -21.81 34.93
N GLY A 16 -16.99 -20.65 34.62
CA GLY A 16 -16.98 -20.06 33.30
C GLY A 16 -15.53 -19.89 32.87
N GLY A 17 -15.06 -20.79 31.99
CA GLY A 17 -13.88 -20.53 31.20
C GLY A 17 -14.18 -19.29 30.37
N SER A 18 -13.40 -18.23 30.58
CA SER A 18 -13.38 -17.10 29.66
C SER A 18 -13.24 -17.66 28.25
N PRO A 19 -14.08 -17.25 27.28
CA PRO A 19 -13.88 -17.67 25.91
C PRO A 19 -12.51 -17.12 25.52
N ARG A 20 -11.51 -18.00 25.36
CA ARG A 20 -10.24 -17.64 24.72
C ARG A 20 -10.64 -16.97 23.42
N ARG A 21 -10.49 -15.64 23.34
CA ARG A 21 -10.74 -14.84 22.14
C ARG A 21 -9.76 -15.36 21.09
N ARG A 22 -10.14 -16.42 20.37
CA ARG A 22 -9.44 -16.84 19.17
C ARG A 22 -9.62 -15.69 18.20
N VAL A 23 -8.53 -14.99 17.90
CA VAL A 23 -8.51 -14.02 16.83
C VAL A 23 -9.04 -14.76 15.59
N PRO A 24 -10.17 -14.33 15.01
CA PRO A 24 -10.77 -15.08 13.93
C PRO A 24 -9.75 -15.12 12.78
N LEU A 25 -9.57 -16.29 12.15
CA LEU A 25 -8.53 -16.55 11.14
C LEU A 25 -8.47 -15.47 10.04
N ARG A 26 -9.61 -14.85 9.75
CA ARG A 26 -9.81 -13.68 8.87
C ARG A 26 -9.02 -12.40 9.25
N LEU A 27 -8.54 -12.27 10.48
CA LEU A 27 -7.68 -11.17 10.94
C LEU A 27 -6.22 -11.60 11.11
N LEU A 28 -5.95 -12.91 11.19
CA LEU A 28 -4.59 -13.43 11.43
C LEU A 28 -3.75 -13.36 10.16
N LEU A 29 -4.27 -13.83 9.02
CA LEU A 29 -3.53 -13.87 7.76
C LEU A 29 -3.04 -12.48 7.30
N PRO A 30 -3.87 -11.43 7.28
CA PRO A 30 -3.42 -10.11 6.85
C PRO A 30 -2.38 -9.50 7.79
N VAL A 31 -2.52 -9.73 9.10
CA VAL A 31 -1.53 -9.27 10.09
C VAL A 31 -0.20 -10.00 9.89
N LEU A 32 -0.21 -11.30 9.62
CA LEU A 32 1.00 -12.06 9.31
C LEU A 32 1.69 -11.54 8.04
N VAL A 33 0.93 -11.25 6.99
CA VAL A 33 1.48 -10.66 5.75
C VAL A 33 2.11 -9.29 6.02
N LEU A 34 1.45 -8.43 6.81
CA LEU A 34 1.99 -7.12 7.18
C LEU A 34 3.27 -7.24 8.04
N VAL A 35 3.31 -8.17 8.99
CA VAL A 35 4.50 -8.41 9.82
C VAL A 35 5.65 -8.95 8.97
N ALA A 36 5.38 -9.88 8.05
CA ALA A 36 6.38 -10.41 7.13
C ALA A 36 6.93 -9.30 6.21
N LEU A 37 6.05 -8.45 5.67
CA LEU A 37 6.44 -7.31 4.85
C LEU A 37 7.30 -6.29 5.64
N ALA A 38 6.90 -5.98 6.88
CA ALA A 38 7.66 -5.08 7.74
C ALA A 38 9.04 -5.64 8.07
N ALA A 39 9.13 -6.93 8.44
CA ALA A 39 10.40 -7.60 8.71
C ALA A 39 11.32 -7.62 7.47
N MET A 40 10.74 -7.86 6.29
CA MET A 40 11.45 -7.81 5.01
C MET A 40 12.00 -6.39 4.73
N LEU A 41 11.17 -5.35 4.84
CA LEU A 41 11.62 -3.97 4.64
C LEU A 41 12.70 -3.56 5.66
N MET A 42 12.58 -4.00 6.91
CA MET A 42 13.61 -3.78 7.93
C MET A 42 14.92 -4.49 7.58
N LEU A 43 14.87 -5.73 7.06
CA LEU A 43 16.05 -6.44 6.58
C LEU A 43 16.73 -5.71 5.43
N ARG A 44 15.94 -5.27 4.42
CA ARG A 44 16.45 -4.45 3.31
C ARG A 44 17.12 -3.18 3.80
N GLY A 45 16.47 -2.44 4.70
CA GLY A 45 17.00 -1.20 5.26
C GLY A 45 18.27 -1.42 6.08
N TYR A 46 18.35 -2.54 6.82
CA TYR A 46 19.55 -2.93 7.54
C TYR A 46 20.72 -3.22 6.58
N VAL A 47 20.46 -3.94 5.48
CA VAL A 47 21.47 -4.28 4.46
C VAL A 47 21.87 -3.09 3.58
N HIS A 48 21.01 -2.09 3.45
CA HIS A 48 21.32 -0.82 2.76
C HIS A 48 21.93 0.24 3.66
N SER A 49 22.19 -0.09 4.93
CA SER A 49 22.67 0.86 5.94
C SER A 49 21.73 2.07 6.12
N GLU A 50 20.43 1.93 5.78
CA GLU A 50 19.38 2.91 6.09
C GLU A 50 18.97 2.85 7.56
N ILE A 51 19.21 1.69 8.20
CA ILE A 51 18.86 1.41 9.59
C ILE A 51 20.10 0.97 10.36
N LEU A 52 20.35 1.58 11.53
CA LEU A 52 21.46 1.25 12.44
C LEU A 52 22.88 1.48 11.87
N ALA A 53 23.01 2.28 10.80
CA ALA A 53 24.31 2.76 10.35
C ALA A 53 24.79 3.90 11.25
N ASP A 54 26.09 3.88 11.57
CA ASP A 54 26.75 4.90 12.36
C ASP A 54 27.97 5.40 11.59
N HIS A 55 27.86 6.62 11.06
CA HIS A 55 28.92 7.26 10.28
C HIS A 55 29.77 8.21 11.11
N ARG A 56 29.62 8.20 12.44
CA ARG A 56 30.49 8.99 13.31
C ARG A 56 31.89 8.39 13.26
N VAL A 57 32.87 9.27 13.13
CA VAL A 57 34.29 8.94 13.18
C VAL A 57 34.87 9.62 14.40
N GLN A 58 35.63 8.89 15.20
CA GLN A 58 36.26 9.43 16.38
C GLN A 58 37.34 10.45 16.02
N LYS A 59 37.67 11.31 16.97
CA LYS A 59 38.83 12.21 16.85
C LYS A 59 40.09 11.46 17.30
N PRO A 60 41.26 11.76 16.72
CA PRO A 60 42.51 11.15 17.15
C PRO A 60 42.76 11.31 18.65
N ALA A 61 43.15 10.24 19.33
CA ALA A 61 43.50 10.22 20.74
C ALA A 61 45.03 10.13 20.96
N PRO A 62 45.53 10.36 22.19
CA PRO A 62 46.93 10.09 22.51
C PRO A 62 47.30 8.61 22.33
N THR A 63 48.59 8.32 22.17
CA THR A 63 49.11 6.97 21.90
C THR A 63 49.78 6.32 23.12
N THR A 64 49.64 6.91 24.31
CA THR A 64 50.43 6.56 25.52
C THR A 64 50.28 5.12 25.99
N ASN A 65 49.17 4.46 25.67
CA ASN A 65 48.84 3.11 26.10
C ASN A 65 49.08 2.08 24.97
N VAL A 66 49.52 2.52 23.79
CA VAL A 66 49.82 1.66 22.66
C VAL A 66 51.28 1.22 22.76
N PRO A 67 51.60 -0.09 22.71
CA PRO A 67 52.98 -0.56 22.72
C PRO A 67 53.79 0.02 21.56
N LYS A 68 55.03 0.42 21.82
CA LYS A 68 55.91 1.01 20.79
C LYS A 68 56.17 0.03 19.65
N GLU A 69 56.23 -1.26 19.97
CA GLU A 69 56.42 -2.36 19.02
C GLU A 69 55.27 -2.49 18.01
N ILE A 70 54.10 -1.92 18.32
CA ILE A 70 52.96 -1.83 17.41
C ILE A 70 53.02 -0.52 16.61
N LEU A 71 53.30 0.61 17.27
CA LEU A 71 53.38 1.92 16.59
C LEU A 71 54.51 1.99 15.56
N GLU A 72 55.66 1.40 15.87
CA GLU A 72 56.85 1.33 15.01
C GLU A 72 56.92 0.00 14.22
N GLY A 73 55.91 -0.85 14.41
CA GLY A 73 55.83 -2.20 13.87
C GLY A 73 55.26 -2.29 12.47
N GLY A 74 55.16 -3.53 12.00
CA GLY A 74 54.57 -3.85 10.70
C GLY A 74 53.05 -3.65 10.63
N PRO A 75 52.47 -3.61 9.40
CA PRO A 75 51.06 -3.36 9.15
C PRO A 75 50.11 -4.50 9.55
N VAL A 76 50.62 -5.64 10.00
CA VAL A 76 49.80 -6.79 10.42
C VAL A 76 49.95 -6.99 11.91
N ILE A 77 48.85 -6.88 12.66
CA ILE A 77 48.84 -6.91 14.12
C ILE A 77 48.16 -8.19 14.60
N ASP A 78 48.94 -9.06 15.24
CA ASP A 78 48.45 -10.26 15.91
C ASP A 78 48.34 -10.02 17.42
N ALA A 79 47.10 -9.86 17.91
CA ALA A 79 46.80 -9.71 19.33
C ALA A 79 46.12 -10.95 19.95
N ARG A 80 46.17 -12.11 19.28
CA ARG A 80 45.40 -13.31 19.68
C ARG A 80 45.96 -14.03 20.92
N ALA A 81 47.27 -13.93 21.18
CA ALA A 81 47.97 -14.74 22.18
C ALA A 81 48.42 -13.98 23.44
N GLY A 82 47.79 -12.85 23.78
CA GLY A 82 48.06 -12.07 25.00
C GLY A 82 49.32 -11.20 24.98
N GLN A 83 50.32 -11.53 24.14
CA GLN A 83 51.37 -10.60 23.71
C GLN A 83 51.11 -10.22 22.25
N ALA A 84 50.95 -8.93 21.99
CA ALA A 84 50.71 -8.46 20.64
C ALA A 84 52.02 -8.41 19.83
N GLN A 85 51.96 -8.90 18.60
CA GLN A 85 53.07 -8.87 17.66
C GLN A 85 52.68 -8.11 16.41
N SER A 86 53.65 -7.47 15.78
CA SER A 86 53.49 -6.82 14.48
C SER A 86 54.35 -7.54 13.43
N LEU A 87 53.77 -7.79 12.25
CA LEU A 87 54.41 -8.49 11.14
C LEU A 87 54.47 -7.57 9.92
N SER A 88 55.56 -7.67 9.17
CA SER A 88 55.79 -6.95 7.92
C SER A 88 55.89 -7.92 6.75
N VAL A 89 55.41 -7.47 5.61
CA VAL A 89 55.56 -8.19 4.34
C VAL A 89 57.05 -8.13 3.91
N PRO A 90 57.64 -9.25 3.45
CA PRO A 90 59.02 -9.27 2.96
C PRO A 90 59.29 -8.27 1.82
N ASP A 91 60.54 -7.87 1.67
CA ASP A 91 60.95 -6.99 0.57
C ASP A 91 60.58 -7.58 -0.80
N ARG A 92 60.25 -6.70 -1.74
CA ARG A 92 59.75 -7.05 -3.09
C ARG A 92 58.43 -7.83 -3.13
N ARG A 93 57.68 -7.94 -2.03
CA ARG A 93 56.31 -8.47 -2.03
C ARG A 93 55.27 -7.38 -1.79
N LEU A 94 54.21 -7.39 -2.60
CA LEU A 94 53.09 -6.47 -2.49
C LEU A 94 51.80 -7.22 -2.24
N VAL A 95 51.12 -6.87 -1.16
CA VAL A 95 49.77 -7.32 -0.87
C VAL A 95 48.82 -6.18 -1.22
N LEU A 96 48.10 -6.33 -2.34
CA LEU A 96 47.04 -5.40 -2.70
C LEU A 96 45.81 -5.66 -1.83
N THR A 97 45.25 -4.59 -1.27
CA THR A 97 44.05 -4.69 -0.43
C THR A 97 42.96 -3.75 -0.93
N PHE A 98 41.73 -4.25 -0.97
CA PHE A 98 40.56 -3.50 -1.44
C PHE A 98 39.49 -3.46 -0.35
N ASP A 99 39.07 -2.26 0.02
CA ASP A 99 38.07 -2.02 1.07
C ASP A 99 36.70 -1.61 0.47
N ASP A 100 35.66 -1.73 1.30
CA ASP A 100 34.24 -1.36 1.07
C ASP A 100 33.43 -2.24 0.11
N GLY A 101 34.07 -3.05 -0.72
CA GLY A 101 33.40 -3.92 -1.69
C GLY A 101 32.59 -5.08 -1.10
N PRO A 102 31.96 -5.89 -1.97
CA PRO A 102 31.99 -5.80 -3.44
C PRO A 102 30.95 -4.82 -4.05
N ASP A 103 31.36 -4.01 -5.03
CA ASP A 103 30.48 -3.21 -5.90
C ASP A 103 30.16 -3.94 -7.22
N PRO A 104 28.90 -3.94 -7.70
CA PRO A 104 28.50 -4.69 -8.89
C PRO A 104 29.08 -4.16 -10.21
N THR A 105 29.64 -2.95 -10.24
CA THR A 105 30.23 -2.32 -11.42
C THR A 105 31.75 -2.36 -11.39
N TRP A 106 32.36 -2.05 -10.24
CA TRP A 106 33.79 -1.83 -10.12
C TRP A 106 34.57 -3.07 -9.70
N THR A 107 34.09 -3.83 -8.71
CA THR A 107 34.75 -5.07 -8.27
C THR A 107 34.98 -6.06 -9.42
N PRO A 108 34.02 -6.33 -10.33
CA PRO A 108 34.28 -7.21 -11.47
C PRO A 108 35.43 -6.73 -12.34
N ARG A 109 35.57 -5.42 -12.55
CA ARG A 109 36.64 -4.82 -13.37
C ARG A 109 37.98 -4.91 -12.67
N VAL A 110 38.02 -4.70 -11.36
CA VAL A 110 39.24 -4.90 -10.55
C VAL A 110 39.70 -6.36 -10.66
N LEU A 111 38.78 -7.31 -10.45
CA LEU A 111 39.06 -8.75 -10.60
C LEU A 111 39.55 -9.10 -12.01
N ASP A 112 38.95 -8.53 -13.06
CA ASP A 112 39.39 -8.73 -14.44
C ASP A 112 40.82 -8.24 -14.68
N VAL A 113 41.20 -7.09 -14.11
CA VAL A 113 42.58 -6.56 -14.20
C VAL A 113 43.56 -7.43 -13.42
N LEU A 114 43.22 -7.82 -12.19
CA LEU A 114 44.05 -8.71 -11.37
C LEU A 114 44.31 -10.05 -12.09
N LYS A 115 43.26 -10.64 -12.66
CA LYS A 115 43.33 -11.87 -13.45
C LYS A 115 44.15 -11.70 -14.73
N LYS A 116 43.96 -10.58 -15.45
CA LYS A 116 44.75 -10.25 -16.67
C LYS A 116 46.24 -10.25 -16.39
N HIS A 117 46.63 -9.77 -15.21
CA HIS A 117 48.03 -9.64 -14.81
C HIS A 117 48.50 -10.75 -13.89
N ASP A 118 47.73 -11.80 -13.62
CA ASP A 118 48.11 -12.92 -12.72
C ASP A 118 48.59 -12.40 -11.34
N ALA A 119 47.73 -11.63 -10.68
CA ALA A 119 48.00 -11.03 -9.37
C ALA A 119 46.90 -11.40 -8.37
N HIS A 120 47.30 -11.75 -7.14
CA HIS A 120 46.36 -11.97 -6.03
C HIS A 120 46.25 -10.72 -5.14
N ALA A 121 45.19 -10.69 -4.33
CA ALA A 121 44.82 -9.55 -3.50
C ALA A 121 44.00 -10.01 -2.29
N VAL A 122 43.78 -9.12 -1.33
CA VAL A 122 42.89 -9.32 -0.19
C VAL A 122 41.75 -8.33 -0.25
N PHE A 123 40.51 -8.82 -0.22
CA PHE A 123 39.31 -7.99 -0.22
C PHE A 123 38.72 -7.91 1.19
N PHE A 124 38.76 -6.73 1.81
CA PHE A 124 38.09 -6.47 3.08
C PHE A 124 36.65 -6.03 2.80
N VAL A 125 35.76 -7.02 2.79
CA VAL A 125 34.36 -6.81 2.37
C VAL A 125 33.48 -6.40 3.55
N THR A 126 32.53 -5.52 3.25
CA THR A 126 31.46 -5.18 4.19
C THR A 126 30.34 -6.21 4.10
N GLY A 127 29.72 -6.53 5.24
CA GLY A 127 28.65 -7.53 5.29
C GLY A 127 27.40 -7.12 4.52
N THR A 128 27.12 -5.82 4.41
CA THR A 128 26.04 -5.27 3.57
C THR A 128 26.26 -5.59 2.10
N MET A 129 27.47 -5.34 1.58
CA MET A 129 27.79 -5.58 0.17
C MET A 129 27.94 -7.07 -0.12
N ALA A 130 28.58 -7.83 0.77
CA ALA A 130 28.69 -9.28 0.66
C ALA A 130 27.31 -9.98 0.65
N SER A 131 26.33 -9.44 1.39
CA SER A 131 24.96 -9.96 1.41
C SER A 131 24.18 -9.66 0.13
N ARG A 132 24.46 -8.53 -0.53
CA ARG A 132 23.78 -8.08 -1.74
C ARG A 132 24.39 -8.69 -3.01
N TYR A 133 25.70 -8.89 -3.03
CA TYR A 133 26.45 -9.36 -4.19
C TYR A 133 27.29 -10.61 -3.84
N PRO A 134 26.66 -11.70 -3.36
CA PRO A 134 27.36 -12.90 -2.92
C PRO A 134 28.16 -13.57 -4.05
N ASP A 135 27.70 -13.45 -5.30
CA ASP A 135 28.38 -14.04 -6.46
C ASP A 135 29.78 -13.43 -6.68
N LEU A 136 29.98 -12.15 -6.33
CA LEU A 136 31.29 -11.50 -6.42
C LEU A 136 32.22 -11.96 -5.31
N VAL A 137 31.70 -12.21 -4.11
CA VAL A 137 32.46 -12.80 -3.00
C VAL A 137 32.90 -14.22 -3.37
N GLN A 138 32.00 -15.03 -3.95
CA GLN A 138 32.35 -16.36 -4.46
C GLN A 138 33.43 -16.27 -5.54
N ARG A 139 33.28 -15.33 -6.50
CA ARG A 139 34.28 -15.11 -7.55
C ARG A 139 35.65 -14.74 -6.99
N MET A 140 35.73 -13.88 -5.96
CA MET A 140 36.99 -13.55 -5.29
C MET A 140 37.72 -14.81 -4.79
N VAL A 141 36.99 -15.71 -4.11
CA VAL A 141 37.56 -16.97 -3.60
C VAL A 141 37.95 -17.91 -4.75
N ASP A 142 37.10 -18.05 -5.76
CA ASP A 142 37.33 -18.95 -6.90
C ASP A 142 38.53 -18.50 -7.76
N GLU A 143 38.83 -17.20 -7.80
CA GLU A 143 39.98 -16.61 -8.51
C GLU A 143 41.26 -16.55 -7.64
N GLY A 144 41.24 -17.09 -6.42
CA GLY A 144 42.44 -17.24 -5.58
C GLY A 144 42.74 -16.04 -4.64
N HIS A 145 41.81 -15.09 -4.53
CA HIS A 145 41.96 -13.95 -3.64
C HIS A 145 41.59 -14.30 -2.20
N GLU A 146 42.20 -13.60 -1.25
CA GLU A 146 41.80 -13.68 0.16
C GLU A 146 40.69 -12.67 0.46
N ILE A 147 39.93 -12.97 1.52
CA ILE A 147 38.79 -12.17 1.96
C ILE A 147 38.97 -11.91 3.44
N GLY A 148 38.82 -10.66 3.86
CA GLY A 148 38.80 -10.24 5.25
C GLY A 148 37.49 -9.55 5.61
N LEU A 149 37.24 -9.45 6.90
CA LEU A 149 36.10 -8.73 7.44
C LEU A 149 36.38 -7.22 7.49
N HIS A 150 35.43 -6.42 6.99
CA HIS A 150 35.41 -4.97 7.16
C HIS A 150 34.14 -4.50 7.90
N THR A 151 33.72 -5.25 8.92
CA THR A 151 32.44 -5.11 9.65
C THR A 151 31.19 -5.30 8.76
N PHE A 152 29.99 -5.29 9.34
CA PHE A 152 28.76 -5.42 8.56
C PHE A 152 28.33 -4.07 7.97
N ASN A 153 28.22 -3.03 8.80
CA ASN A 153 27.70 -1.69 8.44
C ASN A 153 28.74 -0.57 8.41
N HIS A 154 30.04 -0.89 8.43
CA HIS A 154 31.14 0.09 8.41
C HIS A 154 31.11 1.16 9.55
N PRO A 155 30.76 0.83 10.82
CA PRO A 155 30.88 1.80 11.91
C PRO A 155 32.33 1.93 12.39
N ASP A 156 32.67 3.10 12.94
CA ASP A 156 33.90 3.26 13.72
C ASP A 156 33.78 2.48 15.04
N LEU A 157 34.56 1.42 15.18
CA LEU A 157 34.46 0.47 16.29
C LEU A 157 34.90 1.05 17.64
N ALA A 158 35.71 2.11 17.67
CA ALA A 158 36.13 2.72 18.92
C ALA A 158 34.97 3.45 19.64
N LEU A 159 33.92 3.81 18.90
CA LEU A 159 32.69 4.41 19.45
C LEU A 159 31.64 3.37 19.85
N GLN A 160 31.93 2.07 19.71
CA GLN A 160 30.94 1.00 19.87
C GLN A 160 31.19 0.15 21.11
N SER A 161 30.10 -0.38 21.67
CA SER A 161 30.19 -1.41 22.72
C SER A 161 30.71 -2.73 22.15
N GLU A 162 31.39 -3.52 22.97
CA GLU A 162 31.82 -4.89 22.67
C GLU A 162 30.72 -5.76 22.04
N LYS A 163 29.49 -5.69 22.56
CA LYS A 163 28.34 -6.44 22.00
C LYS A 163 28.02 -6.03 20.56
N ARG A 164 28.20 -4.75 20.22
CA ARG A 164 28.00 -4.26 18.85
C ARG A 164 29.16 -4.73 17.96
N ILE A 165 30.39 -4.71 18.45
CA ILE A 165 31.56 -5.26 17.73
C ILE A 165 31.33 -6.74 17.40
N ASP A 166 30.96 -7.56 18.40
CA ASP A 166 30.66 -8.98 18.18
C ASP A 166 29.55 -9.19 17.13
N TRP A 167 28.52 -8.34 17.15
CA TRP A 167 27.44 -8.36 16.17
C TRP A 167 27.94 -8.04 14.76
N GLU A 168 28.70 -6.95 14.58
CA GLU A 168 29.28 -6.54 13.29
C GLU A 168 30.16 -7.65 12.70
N LEU A 169 31.03 -8.24 13.51
CA LEU A 169 31.92 -9.32 13.07
C LEU A 169 31.15 -10.59 12.72
N SER A 170 30.23 -11.02 13.60
CA SER A 170 29.49 -12.27 13.40
C SER A 170 28.53 -12.20 12.21
N GLN A 171 27.87 -11.06 11.99
CA GLN A 171 26.98 -10.88 10.84
C GLN A 171 27.77 -10.80 9.53
N ASN A 172 28.91 -10.10 9.50
CA ASN A 172 29.75 -10.08 8.31
C ASN A 172 30.30 -11.50 8.00
N GLN A 173 30.70 -12.23 9.04
CA GLN A 173 31.15 -13.61 8.87
C GLN A 173 30.05 -14.54 8.35
N LEU A 174 28.80 -14.34 8.80
CA LEU A 174 27.63 -15.07 8.30
C LEU A 174 27.35 -14.76 6.82
N ALA A 175 27.49 -13.50 6.39
CA ALA A 175 27.34 -13.11 5.00
C ALA A 175 28.37 -13.79 4.10
N ILE A 176 29.65 -13.75 4.46
CA ILE A 176 30.73 -14.45 3.71
C ILE A 176 30.53 -15.96 3.72
N THR A 177 30.11 -16.55 4.85
CA THR A 177 29.79 -17.98 4.94
C THR A 177 28.69 -18.35 3.96
N GLY A 178 27.65 -17.53 3.85
CA GLY A 178 26.55 -17.75 2.93
C GLY A 178 26.93 -17.57 1.46
N ALA A 179 27.79 -16.60 1.18
CA ALA A 179 28.20 -16.23 -0.16
C ALA A 179 29.21 -17.21 -0.77
N ALA A 180 30.26 -17.56 -0.02
CA ALA A 180 31.41 -18.34 -0.53
C ALA A 180 31.68 -19.65 0.22
N GLY A 181 30.91 -19.97 1.26
CA GLY A 181 31.08 -21.20 2.03
C GLY A 181 32.35 -21.25 2.89
N ILE A 182 32.95 -20.10 3.20
CA ILE A 182 34.18 -19.98 3.98
C ILE A 182 34.00 -19.09 5.22
N ARG A 183 34.91 -19.24 6.18
CA ARG A 183 35.22 -18.27 7.24
C ARG A 183 36.59 -17.65 7.01
N THR A 184 36.81 -16.45 7.55
CA THR A 184 38.12 -15.80 7.49
C THR A 184 38.58 -15.35 8.87
N SER A 185 39.90 -15.43 9.12
CA SER A 185 40.52 -14.82 10.29
C SER A 185 41.06 -13.41 10.02
N LEU A 186 40.98 -12.88 8.80
CA LEU A 186 41.46 -11.52 8.51
C LEU A 186 40.39 -10.49 8.85
N PHE A 187 40.84 -9.38 9.45
CA PHE A 187 39.98 -8.25 9.77
C PHE A 187 40.71 -6.94 9.51
N ARG A 188 40.01 -5.95 8.94
CA ARG A 188 40.46 -4.56 8.86
C ARG A 188 39.42 -3.65 9.51
N PRO A 189 39.80 -2.83 10.50
CA PRO A 189 38.88 -1.88 11.10
C PRO A 189 38.49 -0.77 10.10
N PRO A 190 37.20 -0.41 9.99
CA PRO A 190 36.78 0.80 9.29
C PRO A 190 37.54 2.03 9.80
N TYR A 191 37.87 2.95 8.89
CA TYR A 191 38.61 4.18 9.17
C TYR A 191 40.02 4.00 9.75
N SER A 192 40.55 2.76 9.79
CA SER A 192 41.95 2.52 10.15
C SER A 192 42.86 2.71 8.95
N SER A 193 44.10 3.17 9.19
CA SER A 193 45.08 3.42 8.14
C SER A 193 46.42 2.77 8.46
N PHE A 194 47.24 3.39 9.31
CA PHE A 194 48.58 2.93 9.62
C PHE A 194 48.67 2.34 11.03
N SER A 195 49.63 1.44 11.26
CA SER A 195 49.95 0.93 12.60
C SER A 195 50.36 2.07 13.53
N ALA A 196 51.10 3.05 12.99
CA ALA A 196 51.47 4.29 13.65
C ALA A 196 50.30 5.24 13.99
N ALA A 197 49.13 5.04 13.36
CA ALA A 197 47.92 5.81 13.65
C ALA A 197 47.06 5.19 14.77
N MET A 198 47.48 4.04 15.30
CA MET A 198 46.83 3.40 16.45
C MET A 198 46.94 4.29 17.69
N ASP A 199 45.86 4.42 18.45
CA ASP A 199 45.73 5.30 19.61
C ASP A 199 45.07 4.60 20.81
N ASN A 200 44.91 5.33 21.91
CA ASN A 200 44.37 4.80 23.16
C ASN A 200 42.90 4.33 23.06
N GLU A 201 42.16 4.72 22.03
CA GLU A 201 40.76 4.32 21.82
C GLU A 201 40.66 3.11 20.87
N THR A 202 41.50 3.06 19.83
CA THR A 202 41.55 1.97 18.84
C THR A 202 42.33 0.74 19.33
N TRP A 203 43.32 0.92 20.21
CA TRP A 203 44.14 -0.17 20.69
C TRP A 203 43.36 -1.23 21.51
N PRO A 204 42.51 -0.86 22.50
CA PRO A 204 41.68 -1.83 23.21
C PRO A 204 40.74 -2.61 22.29
N VAL A 205 40.22 -1.96 21.24
CA VAL A 205 39.39 -2.61 20.22
C VAL A 205 40.21 -3.64 19.45
N THR A 206 41.44 -3.32 19.05
CA THR A 206 42.34 -4.25 18.37
C THR A 206 42.66 -5.46 19.23
N GLN A 207 42.91 -5.27 20.53
CA GLN A 207 43.12 -6.36 21.48
C GLN A 207 41.86 -7.23 21.62
N TYR A 208 40.70 -6.59 21.70
CA TYR A 208 39.42 -7.30 21.80
C TYR A 208 39.16 -8.16 20.55
N ILE A 209 39.39 -7.62 19.37
CA ILE A 209 39.26 -8.34 18.08
C ILE A 209 40.25 -9.51 18.01
N GLY A 210 41.48 -9.31 18.48
CA GLY A 210 42.46 -10.38 18.66
C GLY A 210 41.94 -11.49 19.59
N SER A 211 41.29 -11.15 20.70
CA SER A 211 40.69 -12.14 21.61
C SER A 211 39.55 -12.97 20.97
N ARG A 212 38.96 -12.47 19.87
CA ARG A 212 37.98 -13.19 19.04
C ARG A 212 38.60 -14.05 17.95
N GLY A 213 39.93 -14.08 17.84
CA GLY A 213 40.67 -14.93 16.92
C GLY A 213 41.02 -14.29 15.58
N TYR A 214 40.76 -12.99 15.40
CA TYR A 214 41.07 -12.28 14.16
C TYR A 214 42.48 -11.70 14.17
N LEU A 215 43.07 -11.63 12.98
CA LEU A 215 44.31 -10.93 12.67
C LEU A 215 43.95 -9.56 12.10
N THR A 216 44.42 -8.50 12.76
CA THR A 216 44.13 -7.12 12.34
C THR A 216 45.13 -6.69 11.27
N VAL A 217 44.64 -6.32 10.09
CA VAL A 217 45.45 -5.91 8.95
C VAL A 217 45.18 -4.45 8.64
N VAL A 218 46.20 -3.61 8.82
CA VAL A 218 46.19 -2.21 8.41
C VAL A 218 47.06 -2.03 7.16
N ASN A 219 47.25 -0.81 6.66
CA ASN A 219 48.12 -0.54 5.52
C ASN A 219 49.40 0.21 5.95
N ASN A 220 50.45 0.07 5.15
CA ASN A 220 51.66 0.89 5.26
C ASN A 220 51.92 1.72 3.98
N THR A 221 51.04 1.58 2.98
CA THR A 221 51.03 2.38 1.76
C THR A 221 49.58 2.66 1.38
N ASP A 222 49.19 3.92 1.27
CA ASP A 222 47.82 4.35 0.93
C ASP A 222 47.83 5.04 -0.44
N SER A 223 47.04 4.52 -1.37
CA SER A 223 46.88 5.12 -2.70
C SER A 223 46.03 6.40 -2.69
N GLU A 224 45.20 6.59 -1.65
CA GLU A 224 44.12 7.56 -1.54
C GLU A 224 43.22 7.61 -2.79
N ASP A 225 43.05 6.48 -3.47
CA ASP A 225 42.28 6.35 -4.70
C ASP A 225 40.81 6.79 -4.56
N TRP A 226 40.24 6.63 -3.36
CA TRP A 226 38.91 7.12 -3.00
C TRP A 226 38.74 8.64 -3.18
N LYS A 227 39.82 9.44 -3.11
CA LYS A 227 39.79 10.90 -3.38
C LYS A 227 39.78 11.22 -4.88
N ARG A 228 40.02 10.23 -5.74
CA ARG A 228 40.14 10.36 -7.21
C ARG A 228 41.21 11.36 -7.67
N PRO A 229 42.48 11.22 -7.23
CA PRO A 229 43.54 12.18 -7.56
C PRO A 229 44.11 12.05 -8.98
N GLY A 230 43.69 11.05 -9.76
CA GLY A 230 44.22 10.69 -11.07
C GLY A 230 45.09 9.42 -11.02
N ALA A 231 45.11 8.64 -12.11
CA ALA A 231 45.79 7.34 -12.15
C ALA A 231 47.31 7.44 -11.86
N ASP A 232 47.99 8.47 -12.37
CA ASP A 232 49.43 8.67 -12.13
C ASP A 232 49.75 8.91 -10.64
N GLU A 233 48.90 9.68 -9.96
CA GLU A 233 49.08 9.97 -8.54
C GLU A 233 48.76 8.75 -7.66
N ILE A 234 47.75 7.96 -8.04
CA ILE A 234 47.44 6.66 -7.42
C ILE A 234 48.65 5.73 -7.53
N ILE A 235 49.23 5.59 -8.73
CA ILE A 235 50.43 4.76 -8.97
C ILE A 235 51.61 5.24 -8.12
N ARG A 236 51.85 6.55 -8.09
CA ARG A 236 52.96 7.16 -7.33
C ARG A 236 52.84 6.84 -5.85
N ARG A 237 51.64 6.97 -5.28
CA ARG A 237 51.36 6.71 -3.87
C ARG A 237 51.34 5.24 -3.51
N ALA A 238 50.86 4.39 -4.42
CA ALA A 238 50.82 2.94 -4.26
C ALA A 238 52.21 2.27 -4.37
N THR A 239 53.21 2.96 -4.93
CA THR A 239 54.55 2.40 -5.12
C THR A 239 55.40 2.59 -3.85
N PRO A 240 55.83 1.51 -3.16
CA PRO A 240 56.69 1.63 -1.99
C PRO A 240 58.11 2.06 -2.36
N GLU A 241 58.78 2.75 -1.44
CA GLU A 241 60.16 3.24 -1.64
C GLU A 241 61.20 2.13 -1.41
N GLY A 242 62.28 2.18 -2.21
CA GLY A 242 63.51 1.43 -1.91
C GLY A 242 63.43 -0.10 -2.01
N GLY A 243 62.46 -0.66 -2.74
CA GLY A 243 62.32 -2.12 -2.90
C GLY A 243 61.59 -2.81 -1.75
N LYS A 244 61.09 -2.05 -0.76
CA LYS A 244 60.41 -2.59 0.42
C LYS A 244 59.08 -3.24 0.07
N GLY A 245 58.70 -4.25 0.85
CA GLY A 245 57.38 -4.86 0.80
C GLY A 245 56.31 -3.94 1.38
N ALA A 246 55.07 -4.07 0.90
CA ALA A 246 53.97 -3.23 1.37
C ALA A 246 52.60 -3.90 1.28
N ILE A 247 51.71 -3.48 2.19
CA ILE A 247 50.27 -3.68 2.13
C ILE A 247 49.68 -2.38 1.60
N VAL A 248 49.21 -2.41 0.35
CA VAL A 248 48.71 -1.25 -0.37
C VAL A 248 47.20 -1.17 -0.23
N LEU A 249 46.68 -0.05 0.28
CA LEU A 249 45.25 0.22 0.36
C LEU A 249 44.72 0.83 -0.94
N MET A 250 43.67 0.21 -1.48
CA MET A 250 42.83 0.68 -2.59
C MET A 250 41.35 0.40 -2.25
N HIS A 251 40.44 0.87 -3.08
CA HIS A 251 38.99 0.66 -2.90
C HIS A 251 38.36 0.13 -4.18
N ASP A 252 37.51 -0.89 -4.05
CA ASP A 252 36.71 -1.43 -5.16
C ASP A 252 35.23 -1.01 -5.08
N SER A 253 34.87 -0.18 -4.09
CA SER A 253 33.53 0.37 -3.87
C SER A 253 33.61 1.82 -3.35
N GLY A 254 32.47 2.46 -3.07
CA GLY A 254 32.40 3.81 -2.51
C GLY A 254 32.39 4.95 -3.55
N GLY A 255 31.91 4.69 -4.75
CA GLY A 255 31.78 5.67 -5.83
C GLY A 255 32.44 5.24 -7.14
N ASP A 256 32.76 6.19 -8.01
CA ASP A 256 33.48 5.92 -9.27
C ASP A 256 34.93 5.46 -8.98
N ARG A 257 35.32 4.31 -9.53
CA ARG A 257 36.64 3.68 -9.41
C ARG A 257 37.36 3.50 -10.75
N SER A 258 36.98 4.27 -11.77
CA SER A 258 37.64 4.26 -13.09
C SER A 258 39.14 4.51 -13.00
N GLN A 259 39.57 5.49 -12.19
CA GLN A 259 40.98 5.81 -11.99
C GLN A 259 41.74 4.70 -11.25
N THR A 260 41.11 4.01 -10.29
CA THR A 260 41.70 2.86 -9.60
C THR A 260 41.96 1.72 -10.58
N VAL A 261 40.98 1.40 -11.43
CA VAL A 261 41.10 0.34 -12.44
C VAL A 261 42.18 0.68 -13.47
N GLU A 262 42.21 1.94 -13.95
CA GLU A 262 43.26 2.41 -14.87
C GLU A 262 44.65 2.36 -14.23
N ALA A 263 44.77 2.83 -12.99
CA ALA A 263 46.01 2.80 -12.23
C ALA A 263 46.50 1.36 -12.06
N LEU A 264 45.60 0.43 -11.69
CA LEU A 264 45.93 -0.98 -11.48
C LEU A 264 46.46 -1.64 -12.77
N ASP A 265 45.83 -1.38 -13.92
CA ASP A 265 46.23 -1.98 -15.20
C ASP A 265 47.63 -1.54 -15.66
N ARG A 266 48.08 -0.37 -15.19
CA ARG A 266 49.42 0.19 -15.44
C ARG A 266 50.43 -0.18 -14.35
N PHE A 267 49.99 -0.17 -13.09
CA PHE A 267 50.79 -0.41 -11.90
C PHE A 267 51.36 -1.83 -11.83
N LEU A 268 50.50 -2.83 -12.09
CA LEU A 268 50.88 -4.24 -12.00
C LEU A 268 52.05 -4.61 -12.93
N PRO A 269 52.00 -4.36 -14.26
CA PRO A 269 53.10 -4.72 -15.14
C PRO A 269 54.38 -3.93 -14.84
N ASP A 270 54.26 -2.65 -14.48
CA ASP A 270 55.41 -1.79 -14.16
C ASP A 270 56.18 -2.29 -12.93
N LEU A 271 55.48 -2.75 -11.89
CA LEU A 271 56.15 -3.28 -10.69
C LEU A 271 56.59 -4.73 -10.85
N LYS A 272 55.88 -5.55 -11.62
CA LYS A 272 56.38 -6.88 -12.02
C LYS A 272 57.71 -6.75 -12.77
N ALA A 273 57.85 -5.77 -13.67
CA ALA A 273 59.11 -5.47 -14.36
C ALA A 273 60.25 -5.02 -13.41
N LYS A 274 59.91 -4.44 -12.26
CA LYS A 274 60.87 -4.08 -11.20
C LYS A 274 61.18 -5.25 -10.25
N GLY A 275 60.54 -6.42 -10.46
CA GLY A 275 60.74 -7.64 -9.71
C GLY A 275 59.95 -7.71 -8.40
N TYR A 276 58.76 -7.12 -8.37
CA TYR A 276 57.79 -7.31 -7.28
C TYR A 276 56.87 -8.51 -7.54
N GLU A 277 56.57 -9.27 -6.49
CA GLU A 277 55.55 -10.33 -6.45
C GLU A 277 54.23 -9.78 -5.87
N PHE A 278 53.11 -10.30 -6.36
CA PHE A 278 51.76 -9.86 -5.98
C PHE A 278 50.99 -11.03 -5.37
N ASP A 279 51.18 -11.21 -4.06
CA ASP A 279 50.67 -12.33 -3.29
C ASP A 279 49.42 -11.90 -2.48
N ASN A 280 48.61 -12.88 -2.06
CA ASN A 280 47.69 -12.62 -0.95
C ASN A 280 48.46 -12.53 0.38
N LEU A 281 47.79 -12.19 1.48
CA LEU A 281 48.50 -11.86 2.73
C LEU A 281 49.18 -13.09 3.34
N THR A 282 48.50 -14.22 3.36
CA THR A 282 49.07 -15.43 3.98
C THR A 282 50.20 -16.02 3.15
N GLU A 283 50.13 -15.96 1.82
CA GLU A 283 51.25 -16.30 0.92
C GLU A 283 52.46 -15.38 1.12
N ALA A 284 52.22 -14.08 1.26
CA ALA A 284 53.29 -13.11 1.48
C ALA A 284 54.02 -13.34 2.81
N LEU A 285 53.31 -13.78 3.84
CA LEU A 285 53.82 -14.04 5.19
C LEU A 285 54.25 -15.50 5.45
N ASP A 286 54.15 -16.39 4.45
CA ASP A 286 54.38 -17.83 4.61
C ASP A 286 53.54 -18.44 5.76
N ALA A 287 52.27 -18.03 5.83
CA ALA A 287 51.29 -18.43 6.85
C ALA A 287 50.23 -19.38 6.28
N PRO A 288 49.57 -20.20 7.11
CA PRO A 288 48.40 -20.97 6.68
C PRO A 288 47.29 -20.03 6.17
N SER A 289 46.51 -20.50 5.19
CA SER A 289 45.38 -19.75 4.65
C SER A 289 44.48 -19.21 5.76
N ALA A 290 44.09 -17.96 5.63
CA ALA A 290 43.14 -17.35 6.55
C ALA A 290 41.73 -17.90 6.35
N HIS A 291 41.47 -18.60 5.25
CA HIS A 291 40.17 -19.18 4.94
C HIS A 291 39.99 -20.56 5.56
N SER A 292 38.82 -20.79 6.14
CA SER A 292 38.41 -22.10 6.63
C SER A 292 37.08 -22.51 6.00
N PRO A 293 36.96 -23.67 5.34
CA PRO A 293 35.71 -24.10 4.73
C PRO A 293 34.64 -24.37 5.79
N VAL A 294 33.40 -23.98 5.50
CA VAL A 294 32.23 -24.18 6.37
C VAL A 294 31.29 -25.18 5.75
N THR A 295 30.84 -26.16 6.54
CA THR A 295 29.88 -27.17 6.11
C THR A 295 28.72 -27.31 7.10
N GLY A 296 27.74 -28.15 6.77
CA GLY A 296 26.65 -28.48 7.68
C GLY A 296 25.71 -27.31 8.00
N ALA A 297 25.29 -27.22 9.27
CA ALA A 297 24.26 -26.28 9.70
C ALA A 297 24.67 -24.81 9.57
N ASP A 298 25.95 -24.49 9.79
CA ASP A 298 26.44 -23.11 9.72
C ASP A 298 26.48 -22.58 8.28
N LEU A 299 26.83 -23.43 7.31
CA LEU A 299 26.71 -23.09 5.88
C LEU A 299 25.26 -22.79 5.51
N TRP A 300 24.31 -23.63 5.94
CA TRP A 300 22.89 -23.42 5.68
C TRP A 300 22.32 -22.16 6.33
N LYS A 301 22.80 -21.78 7.52
CA LYS A 301 22.43 -20.48 8.13
C LYS A 301 22.89 -19.32 7.26
N GLY A 302 24.14 -19.34 6.77
CA GLY A 302 24.64 -18.32 5.84
C GLY A 302 23.84 -18.27 4.54
N LYS A 303 23.58 -19.43 3.92
CA LYS A 303 22.76 -19.51 2.70
C LYS A 303 21.34 -19.00 2.92
N ALA A 304 20.73 -19.32 4.05
CA ALA A 304 19.41 -18.80 4.41
C ALA A 304 19.42 -17.28 4.59
N TRP A 305 20.47 -16.71 5.19
CA TRP A 305 20.67 -15.27 5.28
C TRP A 305 20.72 -14.61 3.90
N ILE A 306 21.60 -15.09 3.01
CA ILE A 306 21.71 -14.58 1.63
C ILE A 306 20.38 -14.68 0.88
N PHE A 307 19.70 -15.83 0.98
CA PHE A 307 18.39 -16.02 0.35
C PHE A 307 17.36 -15.01 0.86
N LEU A 308 17.30 -14.76 2.18
CA LEU A 308 16.36 -13.79 2.75
C LEU A 308 16.63 -12.37 2.28
N VAL A 309 17.91 -11.98 2.19
CA VAL A 309 18.31 -10.66 1.66
C VAL A 309 17.93 -10.53 0.19
N GLN A 310 18.29 -11.50 -0.65
CA GLN A 310 17.94 -11.49 -2.08
C GLN A 310 16.43 -11.51 -2.32
N ALA A 311 15.68 -12.34 -1.57
CA ALA A 311 14.23 -12.37 -1.64
C ALA A 311 13.62 -11.01 -1.22
N SER A 312 14.18 -10.39 -0.18
CA SER A 312 13.75 -9.08 0.29
C SER A 312 13.95 -7.98 -0.76
N GLU A 313 15.11 -7.95 -1.42
CA GLU A 313 15.37 -7.02 -2.53
C GLU A 313 14.39 -7.25 -3.68
N HIS A 314 14.32 -8.49 -4.19
CA HIS A 314 13.51 -8.81 -5.35
C HIS A 314 12.02 -8.53 -5.12
N ILE A 315 11.48 -8.94 -3.96
CA ILE A 315 10.07 -8.68 -3.63
C ILE A 315 9.83 -7.17 -3.51
N THR A 316 10.76 -6.43 -2.88
CA THR A 316 10.62 -4.97 -2.76
C THR A 316 10.60 -4.31 -4.13
N ASP A 317 11.51 -4.68 -5.04
CA ASP A 317 11.56 -4.13 -6.39
C ASP A 317 10.28 -4.41 -7.18
N VAL A 318 9.78 -5.65 -7.13
CA VAL A 318 8.51 -6.03 -7.76
C VAL A 318 7.35 -5.22 -7.18
N LEU A 319 7.31 -5.02 -5.85
CA LEU A 319 6.29 -4.21 -5.19
C LEU A 319 6.38 -2.73 -5.61
N VAL A 320 7.58 -2.16 -5.67
CA VAL A 320 7.79 -0.76 -6.08
C VAL A 320 7.34 -0.56 -7.53
N VAL A 321 7.72 -1.45 -8.44
CA VAL A 321 7.28 -1.41 -9.85
C VAL A 321 5.76 -1.57 -9.94
N GLY A 322 5.18 -2.54 -9.22
CA GLY A 322 3.73 -2.77 -9.18
C GLY A 322 2.96 -1.56 -8.65
N LEU A 323 3.44 -0.95 -7.57
CA LEU A 323 2.86 0.28 -7.00
C LEU A 323 3.00 1.47 -7.94
N ALA A 324 4.13 1.61 -8.66
CA ALA A 324 4.32 2.65 -9.66
C ALA A 324 3.33 2.49 -10.84
N ILE A 325 3.12 1.27 -11.33
CA ILE A 325 2.14 0.97 -12.38
C ILE A 325 0.72 1.33 -11.89
N ILE A 326 0.32 0.84 -10.71
CA ILE A 326 -1.01 1.11 -10.15
C ILE A 326 -1.20 2.61 -9.87
N GLY A 327 -0.19 3.28 -9.32
CA GLY A 327 -0.19 4.72 -9.09
C GLY A 327 -0.38 5.51 -10.39
N THR A 328 0.34 5.13 -11.45
CA THR A 328 0.19 5.72 -12.78
C THR A 328 -1.20 5.51 -13.34
N LEU A 329 -1.77 4.30 -13.20
CA LEU A 329 -3.13 3.99 -13.65
C LEU A 329 -4.19 4.78 -12.86
N VAL A 330 -4.00 4.97 -11.55
CA VAL A 330 -4.88 5.78 -10.70
C VAL A 330 -4.83 7.26 -11.10
N ILE A 331 -3.64 7.80 -11.32
CA ILE A 331 -3.47 9.18 -11.83
C ILE A 331 -4.11 9.32 -13.22
N GLY A 332 -3.88 8.35 -14.11
CA GLY A 332 -4.50 8.30 -15.44
C GLY A 332 -6.02 8.27 -15.38
N ARG A 333 -6.60 7.45 -14.48
CA ARG A 333 -8.04 7.44 -14.21
C ARG A 333 -8.53 8.81 -13.72
N PHE A 334 -7.80 9.47 -12.82
CA PHE A 334 -8.20 10.80 -12.33
C PHE A 334 -8.22 11.83 -13.46
N VAL A 335 -7.18 11.87 -14.30
CA VAL A 335 -7.14 12.75 -15.47
C VAL A 335 -8.32 12.45 -16.41
N LEU A 336 -8.57 11.17 -16.71
CA LEU A 336 -9.69 10.74 -17.54
C LEU A 336 -11.03 11.17 -16.96
N MET A 337 -11.22 11.00 -15.65
CA MET A 337 -12.43 11.38 -14.93
C MET A 337 -12.66 12.89 -15.02
N LEU A 338 -11.65 13.74 -14.79
CA LEU A 338 -11.77 15.20 -14.90
C LEU A 338 -12.13 15.64 -16.34
N LEU A 339 -11.44 15.10 -17.34
CA LEU A 339 -11.69 15.42 -18.74
C LEU A 339 -13.09 14.98 -19.19
N LEU A 340 -13.45 13.71 -18.98
CA LEU A 340 -14.71 13.15 -19.48
C LEU A 340 -15.92 13.69 -18.72
N SER A 341 -15.80 13.96 -17.42
CA SER A 341 -16.86 14.61 -16.65
C SER A 341 -17.12 16.05 -17.13
N GLY A 342 -16.07 16.79 -17.51
CA GLY A 342 -16.18 18.09 -18.17
C GLY A 342 -16.82 18.02 -19.55
N VAL A 343 -16.47 17.01 -20.37
CA VAL A 343 -17.11 16.75 -21.67
C VAL A 343 -18.60 16.42 -21.48
N HIS A 344 -18.93 15.57 -20.52
CA HIS A 344 -20.32 15.23 -20.17
C HIS A 344 -21.11 16.49 -19.77
N ALA A 345 -20.60 17.27 -18.82
CA ALA A 345 -21.25 18.50 -18.36
C ALA A 345 -21.47 19.49 -19.52
N ARG A 346 -20.46 19.68 -20.38
CA ARG A 346 -20.60 20.52 -21.58
C ARG A 346 -21.60 19.97 -22.58
N ARG A 347 -21.71 18.64 -22.73
CA ARG A 347 -22.65 18.00 -23.66
C ARG A 347 -24.09 18.16 -23.20
N VAL A 348 -24.37 17.79 -21.96
CA VAL A 348 -25.75 17.75 -21.41
C VAL A 348 -26.29 19.16 -21.13
N ARG A 349 -25.41 20.13 -20.80
CA ARG A 349 -25.80 21.53 -20.52
C ARG A 349 -25.84 22.42 -21.77
N ARG A 350 -25.58 21.88 -22.97
CA ARG A 350 -25.77 22.64 -24.22
C ARG A 350 -27.26 22.97 -24.38
N ARG A 351 -27.55 24.21 -24.78
CA ARG A 351 -28.94 24.70 -24.97
C ARG A 351 -29.76 23.85 -25.95
N ASN A 352 -29.11 23.19 -26.90
CA ASN A 352 -29.75 22.36 -27.93
C ASN A 352 -29.70 20.86 -27.62
N PHE A 353 -29.20 20.45 -26.45
CA PHE A 353 -29.17 19.05 -26.07
C PHE A 353 -30.59 18.54 -25.80
N ARG A 354 -30.95 17.42 -26.40
CA ARG A 354 -32.21 16.71 -26.19
C ARG A 354 -31.93 15.21 -26.24
N TRP A 355 -32.57 14.45 -25.34
CA TRP A 355 -32.49 12.99 -25.35
C TRP A 355 -33.34 12.36 -26.46
N GLY A 356 -34.40 13.05 -26.88
CA GLY A 356 -35.38 12.61 -27.85
C GLY A 356 -36.63 13.48 -27.75
N PRO A 357 -37.78 13.01 -28.26
CA PRO A 357 -39.08 13.61 -27.99
C PRO A 357 -39.35 13.72 -26.47
N PRO A 358 -40.12 14.73 -26.02
CA PRO A 358 -40.61 14.79 -24.65
C PRO A 358 -41.40 13.52 -24.28
N VAL A 359 -41.14 12.98 -23.09
CA VAL A 359 -41.86 11.81 -22.56
C VAL A 359 -42.87 12.31 -21.52
N HIS A 360 -44.16 12.12 -21.79
CA HIS A 360 -45.27 12.60 -20.95
C HIS A 360 -46.13 11.46 -20.40
N GLU A 361 -45.89 10.25 -20.88
CA GLU A 361 -46.58 9.05 -20.48
C GLU A 361 -46.42 8.82 -18.96
N PRO A 362 -47.49 8.44 -18.25
CA PRO A 362 -47.38 8.12 -16.84
C PRO A 362 -46.44 6.95 -16.60
N VAL A 363 -45.82 6.92 -15.42
CA VAL A 363 -44.87 5.87 -15.03
C VAL A 363 -45.25 5.23 -13.70
N THR A 364 -44.78 4.01 -13.44
CA THR A 364 -44.96 3.36 -12.14
C THR A 364 -43.70 3.57 -11.28
N VAL A 365 -43.85 4.09 -10.07
CA VAL A 365 -42.78 4.21 -9.07
C VAL A 365 -42.90 3.06 -8.06
N LEU A 366 -41.85 2.27 -7.93
CA LEU A 366 -41.76 1.17 -6.96
C LEU A 366 -40.98 1.62 -5.73
N VAL A 367 -41.59 1.46 -4.57
CA VAL A 367 -41.01 1.79 -3.26
C VAL A 367 -40.99 0.52 -2.40
N PRO A 368 -39.92 -0.30 -2.44
CA PRO A 368 -39.78 -1.41 -1.51
C PRO A 368 -39.57 -0.88 -0.10
N ALA A 369 -40.35 -1.38 0.86
CA ALA A 369 -40.34 -0.92 2.23
C ALA A 369 -40.26 -2.09 3.23
N TYR A 370 -39.36 -1.98 4.20
CA TYR A 370 -39.26 -2.93 5.31
C TYR A 370 -38.85 -2.24 6.61
N ASN A 371 -39.81 -2.09 7.52
CA ASN A 371 -39.65 -1.36 8.77
C ASN A 371 -39.14 0.09 8.59
N GLU A 372 -39.89 0.88 7.83
CA GLU A 372 -39.58 2.25 7.44
C GLU A 372 -40.62 3.26 7.96
N ALA A 373 -41.31 2.93 9.05
CA ALA A 373 -42.40 3.75 9.60
C ALA A 373 -42.01 5.22 9.89
N LYS A 374 -40.72 5.49 10.12
CA LYS A 374 -40.20 6.84 10.40
C LYS A 374 -40.02 7.73 9.18
N CYS A 375 -39.86 7.16 7.99
CA CYS A 375 -39.48 7.90 6.78
C CYS A 375 -40.47 7.73 5.63
N ILE A 376 -41.24 6.63 5.61
CA ILE A 376 -42.10 6.28 4.46
C ILE A 376 -43.13 7.36 4.10
N GLU A 377 -43.64 8.09 5.10
CA GLU A 377 -44.57 9.20 4.88
C GLU A 377 -43.92 10.34 4.09
N ASN A 378 -42.71 10.75 4.46
CA ASN A 378 -41.93 11.77 3.73
C ASN A 378 -41.62 11.31 2.30
N THR A 379 -41.26 10.04 2.12
CA THR A 379 -40.99 9.41 0.83
C THR A 379 -42.22 9.52 -0.08
N VAL A 380 -43.40 9.08 0.38
CA VAL A 380 -44.64 9.12 -0.40
C VAL A 380 -45.09 10.56 -0.68
N ASN A 381 -45.02 11.45 0.32
CA ASN A 381 -45.35 12.87 0.13
C ASN A 381 -44.45 13.54 -0.92
N SER A 382 -43.16 13.19 -0.97
CA SER A 382 -42.24 13.73 -1.98
C SER A 382 -42.60 13.32 -3.40
N LEU A 383 -43.10 12.09 -3.58
CA LEU A 383 -43.59 11.61 -4.86
C LEU A 383 -44.88 12.34 -5.28
N MET A 384 -45.79 12.60 -4.33
CA MET A 384 -47.03 13.31 -4.60
C MET A 384 -46.83 14.79 -4.94
N ALA A 385 -45.74 15.39 -4.47
CA ALA A 385 -45.34 16.75 -4.85
C ALA A 385 -44.68 16.83 -6.24
N GLY A 386 -44.53 15.71 -6.94
CA GLY A 386 -43.84 15.60 -8.22
C GLY A 386 -44.57 16.27 -9.40
N GLU A 387 -43.79 16.68 -10.41
CA GLU A 387 -44.28 17.35 -11.62
C GLU A 387 -44.73 16.38 -12.74
N HIS A 388 -44.50 15.08 -12.58
CA HIS A 388 -44.78 14.06 -13.61
C HIS A 388 -45.94 13.14 -13.20
N PRO A 389 -46.81 12.70 -14.12
CA PRO A 389 -47.88 11.74 -13.80
C PRO A 389 -47.32 10.38 -13.35
N ILE A 390 -47.72 9.91 -12.17
CA ILE A 390 -47.22 8.65 -11.58
C ILE A 390 -48.30 7.78 -10.95
N GLU A 391 -48.10 6.46 -11.03
CA GLU A 391 -48.65 5.48 -10.08
C GLU A 391 -47.55 5.12 -9.07
N VAL A 392 -47.85 5.06 -7.78
CA VAL A 392 -46.91 4.62 -6.75
C VAL A 392 -47.33 3.27 -6.20
N LEU A 393 -46.43 2.30 -6.26
CA LEU A 393 -46.58 0.99 -5.62
C LEU A 393 -45.61 0.92 -4.44
N VAL A 394 -46.15 0.95 -3.22
CA VAL A 394 -45.37 0.67 -2.01
C VAL A 394 -45.42 -0.82 -1.74
N ILE A 395 -44.28 -1.50 -1.79
CA ILE A 395 -44.18 -2.95 -1.58
C ILE A 395 -43.68 -3.20 -0.16
N ASP A 396 -44.59 -3.51 0.75
CA ASP A 396 -44.29 -3.85 2.13
C ASP A 396 -43.78 -5.30 2.23
N ASP A 397 -42.48 -5.47 2.48
CA ASP A 397 -41.78 -6.76 2.58
C ASP A 397 -41.86 -7.36 3.99
N GLY A 398 -43.07 -7.37 4.56
CA GLY A 398 -43.39 -7.95 5.86
C GLY A 398 -42.98 -7.06 7.04
N SER A 399 -43.30 -5.77 6.99
CA SER A 399 -42.95 -4.84 8.09
C SER A 399 -43.70 -5.14 9.38
N THR A 400 -43.06 -4.86 10.50
CA THR A 400 -43.59 -5.09 11.86
C THR A 400 -43.87 -3.79 12.63
N ASP A 401 -43.41 -2.65 12.13
CA ASP A 401 -43.48 -1.34 12.77
C ASP A 401 -44.69 -0.48 12.34
N GLY A 402 -45.57 -1.04 11.49
CA GLY A 402 -46.75 -0.33 10.98
C GLY A 402 -46.54 0.44 9.68
N THR A 403 -45.39 0.30 9.00
CA THR A 403 -45.09 0.95 7.70
C THR A 403 -46.27 0.91 6.71
N ALA A 404 -46.82 -0.28 6.41
CA ALA A 404 -47.95 -0.42 5.49
C ALA A 404 -49.22 0.35 5.94
N ARG A 405 -49.52 0.37 7.25
CA ARG A 405 -50.69 1.05 7.80
C ARG A 405 -50.58 2.57 7.66
N ILE A 406 -49.38 3.12 7.78
CA ILE A 406 -49.12 4.55 7.60
C ILE A 406 -49.48 4.95 6.17
N VAL A 407 -48.98 4.22 5.17
CA VAL A 407 -49.25 4.52 3.76
C VAL A 407 -50.73 4.34 3.40
N GLU A 408 -51.37 3.27 3.87
CA GLU A 408 -52.80 3.05 3.65
C GLU A 408 -53.66 4.17 4.27
N ALA A 409 -53.28 4.68 5.44
CA ALA A 409 -53.99 5.76 6.12
C ALA A 409 -53.90 7.11 5.39
N MET A 410 -52.93 7.29 4.48
CA MET A 410 -52.82 8.53 3.68
C MET A 410 -53.96 8.67 2.66
N GLY A 411 -54.63 7.58 2.27
CA GLY A 411 -55.82 7.63 1.42
C GLY A 411 -55.61 8.21 0.01
N LEU A 412 -54.38 8.12 -0.52
CA LEU A 412 -54.01 8.73 -1.80
C LEU A 412 -54.45 7.87 -2.99
N PRO A 413 -55.14 8.44 -4.01
CA PRO A 413 -55.79 7.65 -5.07
C PRO A 413 -54.82 6.96 -6.05
N ASN A 414 -53.60 7.50 -6.18
CA ASN A 414 -52.53 7.01 -7.04
C ASN A 414 -51.46 6.20 -6.30
N VAL A 415 -51.70 5.86 -5.02
CA VAL A 415 -50.79 5.06 -4.20
C VAL A 415 -51.45 3.73 -3.85
N ARG A 416 -50.75 2.62 -4.09
CA ARG A 416 -51.21 1.26 -3.74
C ARG A 416 -50.17 0.56 -2.89
N VAL A 417 -50.63 -0.09 -1.82
CA VAL A 417 -49.78 -0.93 -0.97
C VAL A 417 -49.90 -2.39 -1.39
N ILE A 418 -48.78 -3.04 -1.63
CA ILE A 418 -48.67 -4.48 -1.90
C ILE A 418 -47.94 -5.10 -0.72
N ARG A 419 -48.59 -6.00 0.00
CA ARG A 419 -47.99 -6.69 1.15
C ARG A 419 -47.49 -8.07 0.75
N GLN A 420 -46.31 -8.45 1.24
CA GLN A 420 -45.75 -9.80 1.08
C GLN A 420 -45.03 -10.26 2.36
N LEU A 421 -44.70 -11.55 2.44
CA LEU A 421 -43.79 -12.06 3.46
C LEU A 421 -42.36 -11.62 3.13
N ASN A 422 -41.55 -11.36 4.16
CA ASN A 422 -40.18 -10.89 3.99
C ASN A 422 -39.37 -11.87 3.13
N ALA A 423 -39.04 -11.42 1.93
CA ALA A 423 -38.27 -12.17 0.93
C ALA A 423 -37.07 -11.36 0.40
N GLY A 424 -36.85 -10.15 0.91
CA GLY A 424 -35.77 -9.27 0.53
C GLY A 424 -36.15 -8.29 -0.58
N LYS A 425 -35.32 -7.25 -0.71
CA LYS A 425 -35.53 -6.14 -1.66
C LYS A 425 -35.70 -6.61 -3.12
N PRO A 426 -34.89 -7.54 -3.68
CA PRO A 426 -35.09 -8.01 -5.06
C PRO A 426 -36.47 -8.64 -5.28
N ALA A 427 -36.95 -9.46 -4.35
CA ALA A 427 -38.27 -10.08 -4.42
C ALA A 427 -39.39 -9.03 -4.36
N ALA A 428 -39.27 -8.05 -3.47
CA ALA A 428 -40.21 -6.93 -3.37
C ALA A 428 -40.25 -6.09 -4.67
N LEU A 429 -39.09 -5.77 -5.25
CA LEU A 429 -39.01 -5.05 -6.53
C LEU A 429 -39.63 -5.85 -7.69
N ASN A 430 -39.38 -7.15 -7.77
CA ASN A 430 -39.99 -8.02 -8.78
C ASN A 430 -41.52 -8.14 -8.61
N ARG A 431 -42.01 -8.18 -7.36
CA ARG A 431 -43.44 -8.14 -7.07
C ARG A 431 -44.06 -6.82 -7.52
N GLY A 432 -43.36 -5.71 -7.29
CA GLY A 432 -43.73 -4.39 -7.78
C GLY A 432 -43.78 -4.34 -9.31
N LEU A 433 -42.74 -4.84 -9.99
CA LEU A 433 -42.65 -4.90 -11.44
C LEU A 433 -43.81 -5.68 -12.07
N ALA A 434 -44.16 -6.83 -11.48
CA ALA A 434 -45.29 -7.66 -11.94
C ALA A 434 -46.67 -6.97 -11.76
N ASN A 435 -46.77 -5.97 -10.89
CA ASN A 435 -48.01 -5.23 -10.62
C ASN A 435 -48.03 -3.81 -11.21
N ALA A 436 -46.94 -3.40 -11.86
CA ALA A 436 -46.82 -2.08 -12.45
C ALA A 436 -47.72 -1.94 -13.68
N ARG A 437 -48.35 -0.79 -13.85
CA ARG A 437 -49.23 -0.52 -15.01
C ARG A 437 -48.50 -0.04 -16.25
N TYR A 438 -47.38 0.68 -16.07
CA TYR A 438 -46.73 1.42 -17.16
C TYR A 438 -45.38 0.80 -17.59
N ASP A 439 -44.98 0.97 -18.85
CA ASP A 439 -43.73 0.41 -19.40
C ASP A 439 -42.48 0.95 -18.71
N ILE A 440 -42.47 2.23 -18.33
CA ILE A 440 -41.36 2.81 -17.58
C ILE A 440 -41.61 2.65 -16.08
N VAL A 441 -40.60 2.10 -15.40
CA VAL A 441 -40.62 1.82 -13.98
C VAL A 441 -39.50 2.60 -13.28
N VAL A 442 -39.86 3.41 -12.31
CA VAL A 442 -38.92 4.14 -11.45
C VAL A 442 -38.78 3.39 -10.13
N MET A 443 -37.57 3.30 -9.60
CA MET A 443 -37.28 2.62 -8.34
C MET A 443 -36.66 3.60 -7.35
N MET A 444 -37.15 3.55 -6.12
CA MET A 444 -36.83 4.48 -5.06
C MET A 444 -36.83 3.75 -3.72
N ASP A 445 -35.78 3.92 -2.91
CA ASP A 445 -35.76 3.35 -1.55
C ASP A 445 -36.77 4.08 -0.65
N GLY A 446 -37.42 3.39 0.30
CA GLY A 446 -38.47 4.02 1.13
C GLY A 446 -37.97 4.96 2.23
N ASP A 447 -36.66 5.22 2.30
CA ASP A 447 -36.01 6.28 3.09
C ASP A 447 -35.54 7.49 2.25
N THR A 448 -35.87 7.49 0.96
CA THR A 448 -35.39 8.50 0.02
C THR A 448 -36.46 9.57 -0.22
N VAL A 449 -36.05 10.76 -0.61
CA VAL A 449 -36.94 11.89 -0.92
C VAL A 449 -36.56 12.45 -2.29
N PHE A 450 -37.53 12.54 -3.20
CA PHE A 450 -37.31 13.11 -4.54
C PHE A 450 -37.56 14.62 -4.56
N GLU A 451 -36.80 15.34 -5.40
CA GLU A 451 -37.19 16.70 -5.77
C GLU A 451 -38.40 16.65 -6.72
N PRO A 452 -39.24 17.71 -6.79
CA PRO A 452 -40.44 17.71 -7.63
C PRO A 452 -40.19 17.35 -9.11
N SER A 453 -39.03 17.74 -9.64
CA SER A 453 -38.65 17.47 -11.03
C SER A 453 -38.01 16.09 -11.26
N THR A 454 -37.66 15.34 -10.21
CA THR A 454 -36.79 14.16 -10.32
C THR A 454 -37.36 13.07 -11.23
N VAL A 455 -38.65 12.73 -11.10
CA VAL A 455 -39.27 11.73 -11.97
C VAL A 455 -39.24 12.18 -13.43
N ARG A 456 -39.60 13.44 -13.71
CA ARG A 456 -39.56 14.02 -15.05
C ARG A 456 -38.15 13.92 -15.68
N GLU A 457 -37.12 14.25 -14.92
CA GLU A 457 -35.73 14.16 -15.37
C GLU A 457 -35.25 12.70 -15.56
N LEU A 458 -35.77 11.74 -14.78
CA LEU A 458 -35.48 10.31 -14.95
C LEU A 458 -36.13 9.70 -16.19
N VAL A 459 -37.34 10.14 -16.54
CA VAL A 459 -38.11 9.55 -17.65
C VAL A 459 -37.71 10.12 -19.01
N GLN A 460 -37.28 11.38 -19.04
CA GLN A 460 -36.96 12.07 -20.30
C GLN A 460 -35.92 11.35 -21.19
N PRO A 461 -34.88 10.67 -20.67
CA PRO A 461 -33.93 9.93 -21.49
C PRO A 461 -34.53 8.76 -22.28
N PHE A 462 -35.69 8.22 -21.89
CA PHE A 462 -36.37 7.14 -22.63
C PHE A 462 -36.98 7.57 -23.96
N GLY A 463 -36.97 8.89 -24.26
CA GLY A 463 -37.26 9.39 -25.61
C GLY A 463 -36.30 8.84 -26.67
N ASP A 464 -35.11 8.36 -26.28
CA ASP A 464 -34.28 7.50 -27.12
C ASP A 464 -34.68 6.02 -26.88
N PRO A 465 -35.20 5.31 -27.89
CA PRO A 465 -35.66 3.92 -27.73
C PRO A 465 -34.53 2.95 -27.37
N ARG A 466 -33.25 3.33 -27.55
CA ARG A 466 -32.09 2.50 -27.18
C ARG A 466 -31.76 2.57 -25.69
N VAL A 467 -32.32 3.52 -24.95
CA VAL A 467 -32.13 3.65 -23.51
C VAL A 467 -33.00 2.62 -22.80
N GLY A 468 -32.34 1.70 -22.09
CA GLY A 468 -33.00 0.67 -21.27
C GLY A 468 -33.06 1.06 -19.80
N ALA A 469 -32.13 1.90 -19.32
CA ALA A 469 -32.15 2.40 -17.96
C ALA A 469 -31.45 3.76 -17.77
N VAL A 470 -31.83 4.45 -16.70
CA VAL A 470 -31.37 5.79 -16.34
C VAL A 470 -30.96 5.79 -14.88
N ALA A 471 -29.72 6.22 -14.61
CA ALA A 471 -29.22 6.49 -13.28
C ALA A 471 -29.48 7.96 -12.89
N GLY A 472 -30.09 8.18 -11.73
CA GLY A 472 -30.20 9.51 -11.13
C GLY A 472 -29.02 9.88 -10.25
N ASN A 473 -29.13 11.06 -9.65
CA ASN A 473 -28.16 11.69 -8.78
C ASN A 473 -28.56 11.56 -7.30
N ALA A 474 -28.01 10.54 -6.63
CA ALA A 474 -28.20 10.37 -5.19
C ALA A 474 -27.39 11.40 -4.39
N LYS A 475 -28.02 12.02 -3.40
CA LYS A 475 -27.48 13.05 -2.51
C LYS A 475 -27.69 12.66 -1.05
N VAL A 476 -26.75 13.05 -0.19
CA VAL A 476 -26.83 12.81 1.26
C VAL A 476 -27.64 13.93 1.91
N GLY A 477 -28.71 13.57 2.63
CA GLY A 477 -29.56 14.53 3.35
C GLY A 477 -28.98 15.00 4.69
N ASN A 478 -28.43 14.09 5.49
CA ASN A 478 -27.91 14.34 6.85
C ASN A 478 -26.39 14.58 6.87
N LYS A 479 -25.94 15.68 6.29
CA LYS A 479 -24.50 16.00 6.10
C LYS A 479 -23.82 16.75 7.25
N ASP A 480 -24.55 17.08 8.32
CA ASP A 480 -24.03 17.89 9.44
C ASP A 480 -23.13 17.11 10.40
N SER A 481 -23.16 15.78 10.34
CA SER A 481 -22.23 14.93 11.09
C SER A 481 -20.91 14.73 10.34
N LEU A 482 -19.83 14.38 11.04
CA LEU A 482 -18.54 14.09 10.41
C LEU A 482 -18.63 12.92 9.41
N ILE A 483 -19.37 11.86 9.77
CA ILE A 483 -19.61 10.71 8.87
C ILE A 483 -20.44 11.14 7.67
N GLY A 484 -21.49 11.95 7.88
CA GLY A 484 -22.31 12.52 6.82
C GLY A 484 -21.50 13.39 5.85
N ALA A 485 -20.58 14.21 6.36
CA ALA A 485 -19.68 15.03 5.54
C ALA A 485 -18.72 14.18 4.69
N TRP A 486 -18.12 13.12 5.26
CA TRP A 486 -17.28 12.19 4.50
C TRP A 486 -18.05 11.43 3.43
N GLN A 487 -19.26 10.98 3.74
CA GLN A 487 -20.13 10.35 2.74
C GLN A 487 -20.56 11.34 1.66
N HIS A 488 -20.84 12.60 2.02
CA HIS A 488 -21.15 13.62 1.04
C HIS A 488 -19.98 13.86 0.06
N ILE A 489 -18.75 13.97 0.57
CA ILE A 489 -17.54 14.05 -0.27
C ILE A 489 -17.47 12.85 -1.21
N GLU A 490 -17.67 11.64 -0.68
CA GLU A 490 -17.61 10.41 -1.47
C GLU A 490 -18.73 10.32 -2.53
N TYR A 491 -19.95 10.78 -2.23
CA TYR A 491 -21.04 10.77 -3.19
C TYR A 491 -20.76 11.74 -4.34
N VAL A 492 -20.28 12.95 -4.04
CA VAL A 492 -19.97 13.97 -5.04
C VAL A 492 -18.74 13.58 -5.87
N MET A 493 -17.64 13.22 -5.22
CA MET A 493 -16.38 12.89 -5.87
C MET A 493 -16.34 11.47 -6.44
N GLY A 494 -16.77 10.47 -5.66
CA GLY A 494 -16.60 9.05 -5.96
C GLY A 494 -17.76 8.41 -6.74
N PHE A 495 -18.98 8.97 -6.67
CA PHE A 495 -20.11 8.45 -7.45
C PHE A 495 -20.54 9.38 -8.57
N ASN A 496 -20.84 10.65 -8.30
CA ASN A 496 -21.40 11.54 -9.31
C ASN A 496 -20.38 11.89 -10.40
N LEU A 497 -19.14 12.20 -10.02
CA LEU A 497 -18.09 12.47 -10.98
C LEU A 497 -17.76 11.24 -11.85
N ASP A 498 -17.66 10.08 -11.21
CA ASP A 498 -17.47 8.78 -11.86
C ASP A 498 -18.59 8.45 -12.86
N ARG A 499 -19.87 8.65 -12.48
CA ARG A 499 -21.02 8.39 -13.36
C ARG A 499 -20.97 9.20 -14.65
N ARG A 500 -20.54 10.47 -14.58
CA ARG A 500 -20.37 11.31 -15.79
C ARG A 500 -19.32 10.73 -16.73
N MET A 501 -18.21 10.24 -16.19
CA MET A 501 -17.18 9.55 -16.97
C MET A 501 -17.74 8.25 -17.58
N TYR A 502 -18.39 7.40 -16.78
CA TYR A 502 -18.95 6.13 -17.24
C TYR A 502 -20.09 6.30 -18.27
N ASP A 503 -20.88 7.37 -18.19
CA ASP A 503 -21.90 7.70 -19.19
C ASP A 503 -21.29 7.99 -20.56
N ILE A 504 -20.19 8.75 -20.60
CA ILE A 504 -19.43 9.01 -21.84
C ILE A 504 -18.77 7.74 -22.36
N LEU A 505 -18.20 6.93 -21.46
CA LEU A 505 -17.60 5.64 -21.81
C LEU A 505 -18.65 4.57 -22.16
N GLY A 506 -19.94 4.79 -21.89
CA GLY A 506 -21.02 3.86 -22.16
C GLY A 506 -20.92 2.56 -21.38
N CYS A 507 -20.41 2.61 -20.15
CA CYS A 507 -20.15 1.42 -19.31
C CYS A 507 -20.45 1.66 -17.82
N MET A 508 -21.59 2.29 -17.53
CA MET A 508 -22.10 2.50 -16.18
C MET A 508 -22.07 1.19 -15.37
N PRO A 509 -21.34 1.11 -14.25
CA PRO A 509 -21.30 -0.13 -13.48
C PRO A 509 -22.53 -0.34 -12.61
N THR A 510 -23.12 0.76 -12.11
CA THR A 510 -24.17 0.71 -11.08
C THR A 510 -25.13 1.90 -11.24
N ILE A 511 -26.42 1.59 -11.39
CA ILE A 511 -27.52 2.52 -11.15
C ILE A 511 -27.82 2.49 -9.65
N PRO A 512 -27.82 3.63 -8.92
CA PRO A 512 -28.11 3.61 -7.49
C PRO A 512 -29.56 3.15 -7.23
N GLY A 513 -29.74 2.17 -6.35
CA GLY A 513 -31.07 1.64 -5.99
C GLY A 513 -32.06 2.68 -5.45
N ALA A 514 -31.57 3.79 -4.90
CA ALA A 514 -32.41 4.88 -4.40
C ALA A 514 -33.00 5.79 -5.50
N VAL A 515 -32.41 5.79 -6.70
CA VAL A 515 -32.83 6.67 -7.81
C VAL A 515 -32.43 6.08 -9.16
N GLY A 516 -33.30 5.22 -9.67
CA GLY A 516 -33.13 4.59 -10.99
C GLY A 516 -34.45 4.49 -11.74
N ALA A 517 -34.39 4.53 -13.07
CA ALA A 517 -35.53 4.24 -13.91
C ALA A 517 -35.18 3.23 -14.99
N PHE A 518 -36.15 2.40 -15.36
CA PHE A 518 -35.94 1.24 -16.22
C PHE A 518 -37.10 1.07 -17.19
N ARG A 519 -36.77 0.67 -18.41
CA ARG A 519 -37.77 0.20 -19.37
C ARG A 519 -38.12 -1.24 -19.04
N ARG A 520 -39.41 -1.57 -18.94
CA ARG A 520 -39.85 -2.93 -18.61
C ARG A 520 -39.40 -3.94 -19.66
N SER A 521 -39.51 -3.60 -20.94
CA SER A 521 -38.97 -4.43 -22.04
C SER A 521 -37.45 -4.64 -21.99
N ALA A 522 -36.71 -3.86 -21.19
CA ALA A 522 -35.30 -4.11 -20.91
C ALA A 522 -35.07 -5.00 -19.67
N LEU A 523 -35.92 -4.88 -18.65
CA LEU A 523 -35.83 -5.66 -17.40
C LEU A 523 -36.37 -7.09 -17.51
N GLU A 524 -37.51 -7.30 -18.18
CA GLU A 524 -38.15 -8.62 -18.25
C GLU A 524 -37.27 -9.69 -18.90
N PRO A 525 -36.58 -9.44 -20.04
CA PRO A 525 -35.74 -10.45 -20.67
C PRO A 525 -34.52 -10.88 -19.85
N ILE A 526 -34.07 -10.03 -18.91
CA ILE A 526 -32.96 -10.34 -18.00
C ILE A 526 -33.44 -10.94 -16.67
N GLY A 527 -34.75 -11.17 -16.50
CA GLY A 527 -35.34 -11.79 -15.31
C GLY A 527 -35.65 -10.83 -14.17
N GLY A 528 -35.66 -9.51 -14.41
CA GLY A 528 -35.90 -8.51 -13.37
C GLY A 528 -34.71 -8.34 -12.42
N MET A 529 -35.01 -8.20 -11.12
CA MET A 529 -34.00 -8.05 -10.06
C MET A 529 -33.55 -9.39 -9.52
N SER A 530 -32.27 -9.71 -9.71
CA SER A 530 -31.68 -10.95 -9.20
C SER A 530 -31.41 -10.87 -7.69
N ASP A 531 -31.58 -12.00 -7.00
CA ASP A 531 -31.21 -12.23 -5.60
C ASP A 531 -29.89 -13.00 -5.44
N ASP A 532 -29.17 -13.25 -6.55
CA ASP A 532 -27.88 -13.96 -6.55
C ASP A 532 -26.77 -13.18 -5.83
N THR A 533 -26.90 -11.85 -5.77
CA THR A 533 -25.87 -10.94 -5.25
C THR A 533 -26.46 -10.00 -4.20
N LEU A 534 -25.61 -9.50 -3.29
CA LEU A 534 -26.04 -8.51 -2.29
C LEU A 534 -26.17 -7.08 -2.82
N ALA A 535 -25.78 -6.86 -4.08
CA ALA A 535 -25.82 -5.57 -4.76
C ALA A 535 -26.66 -5.74 -6.05
N GLU A 536 -27.96 -5.88 -5.86
CA GLU A 536 -28.94 -6.14 -6.93
C GLU A 536 -28.89 -5.07 -8.02
N ASP A 537 -28.61 -3.84 -7.61
CA ASP A 537 -28.55 -2.64 -8.44
C ASP A 537 -27.35 -2.65 -9.40
N THR A 538 -26.22 -3.19 -8.94
CA THR A 538 -25.01 -3.39 -9.72
C THR A 538 -25.18 -4.57 -10.68
N ASP A 539 -25.74 -5.69 -10.19
CA ASP A 539 -26.02 -6.88 -10.99
C ASP A 539 -26.95 -6.57 -12.18
N VAL A 540 -28.10 -5.94 -11.92
CA VAL A 540 -29.07 -5.57 -12.98
C VAL A 540 -28.45 -4.61 -14.00
N THR A 541 -27.61 -3.67 -13.55
CA THR A 541 -26.93 -2.73 -14.46
C THR A 541 -25.96 -3.47 -15.39
N MET A 542 -25.18 -4.42 -14.86
CA MET A 542 -24.29 -5.26 -15.67
C MET A 542 -25.08 -6.17 -16.62
N ALA A 543 -26.22 -6.71 -16.19
CA ALA A 543 -27.11 -7.54 -17.01
C ALA A 543 -27.69 -6.74 -18.20
N LEU A 544 -28.17 -5.52 -17.96
CA LEU A 544 -28.68 -4.63 -19.00
C LEU A 544 -27.62 -4.30 -20.05
N HIS A 545 -26.39 -3.99 -19.62
CA HIS A 545 -25.28 -3.77 -20.53
C HIS A 545 -24.96 -5.00 -21.38
N ARG A 546 -25.03 -6.21 -20.79
CA ARG A 546 -24.81 -7.45 -21.53
C ARG A 546 -25.93 -7.75 -22.53
N ALA A 547 -27.16 -7.34 -22.22
CA ALA A 547 -28.30 -7.41 -23.14
C ALA A 547 -28.27 -6.33 -24.24
N GLY A 548 -27.28 -5.42 -24.24
CA GLY A 548 -27.09 -4.41 -25.28
C GLY A 548 -27.84 -3.10 -25.06
N TRP A 549 -28.48 -2.93 -23.91
CA TRP A 549 -29.17 -1.69 -23.57
C TRP A 549 -28.20 -0.59 -23.21
N ARG A 550 -28.58 0.65 -23.57
CA ARG A 550 -27.86 1.83 -23.12
C ARG A 550 -28.33 2.21 -21.72
N VAL A 551 -27.38 2.33 -20.81
CA VAL A 551 -27.56 2.90 -19.47
C VAL A 551 -26.98 4.31 -19.48
N VAL A 552 -27.76 5.30 -19.05
CA VAL A 552 -27.37 6.72 -19.10
C VAL A 552 -27.50 7.40 -17.76
N TYR A 553 -26.86 8.56 -17.59
CA TYR A 553 -26.92 9.36 -16.36
C TYR A 553 -27.73 10.65 -16.54
N ALA A 554 -28.69 10.89 -15.65
CA ALA A 554 -29.48 12.12 -15.58
C ALA A 554 -29.02 12.98 -14.38
N GLU A 555 -28.14 13.96 -14.62
CA GLU A 555 -27.49 14.74 -13.54
C GLU A 555 -28.47 15.60 -12.71
N ASN A 556 -29.63 15.94 -13.29
CA ASN A 556 -30.67 16.76 -12.65
C ASN A 556 -31.72 15.93 -11.89
N ALA A 557 -31.77 14.61 -12.07
CA ALA A 557 -32.68 13.72 -11.35
C ALA A 557 -32.18 13.48 -9.92
N ARG A 558 -32.49 14.39 -8.99
CA ARG A 558 -31.90 14.39 -7.65
C ARG A 558 -32.75 13.67 -6.61
N ALA A 559 -32.11 12.84 -5.79
CA ALA A 559 -32.78 12.12 -4.72
C ALA A 559 -31.96 12.21 -3.43
N TRP A 560 -32.61 12.55 -2.32
CA TRP A 560 -31.98 12.75 -1.02
C TRP A 560 -32.20 11.52 -0.16
N THR A 561 -31.12 10.88 0.29
CA THR A 561 -31.15 9.65 1.10
C THR A 561 -30.45 9.85 2.45
N GLU A 562 -30.78 9.01 3.42
CA GLU A 562 -30.22 9.04 4.77
C GLU A 562 -28.90 8.24 4.83
N ALA A 563 -27.81 8.95 5.12
CA ALA A 563 -26.49 8.38 5.38
C ALA A 563 -26.43 7.70 6.77
N PRO A 564 -25.65 6.60 6.93
CA PRO A 564 -25.26 6.07 8.22
C PRO A 564 -24.75 7.13 9.21
N GLU A 565 -25.26 7.11 10.44
CA GLU A 565 -24.85 8.04 11.51
C GLU A 565 -23.76 7.45 12.42
N SER A 566 -23.46 6.16 12.27
CA SER A 566 -22.47 5.45 13.10
C SER A 566 -21.50 4.62 12.28
N VAL A 567 -20.30 4.42 12.83
CA VAL A 567 -19.24 3.60 12.21
C VAL A 567 -19.70 2.16 11.95
N GLN A 568 -20.50 1.58 12.84
CA GLN A 568 -21.00 0.21 12.68
C GLN A 568 -21.99 0.08 11.51
N GLN A 569 -22.86 1.08 11.34
CA GLN A 569 -23.79 1.13 10.21
C GLN A 569 -23.05 1.35 8.89
N LEU A 570 -22.09 2.27 8.89
CA LEU A 570 -21.19 2.53 7.75
C LEU A 570 -20.43 1.25 7.37
N TRP A 571 -19.86 0.54 8.34
CA TRP A 571 -19.16 -0.73 8.12
C TRP A 571 -20.06 -1.75 7.41
N SER A 572 -21.27 -1.96 7.96
CA SER A 572 -22.23 -2.94 7.43
C SER A 572 -22.65 -2.60 6.00
N GLN A 573 -22.87 -1.32 5.70
CA GLN A 573 -23.19 -0.84 4.36
C GLN A 573 -22.02 -1.09 3.40
N ARG A 574 -20.81 -0.66 3.76
CA ARG A 574 -19.63 -0.75 2.89
C ARG A 574 -19.19 -2.17 2.64
N TYR A 575 -19.31 -3.03 3.64
CA TYR A 575 -19.01 -4.45 3.51
C TYR A 575 -19.99 -5.13 2.54
N ARG A 576 -21.29 -4.83 2.64
CA ARG A 576 -22.30 -5.33 1.71
C ARG A 576 -22.07 -4.84 0.28
N TRP A 577 -21.79 -3.55 0.09
CA TRP A 577 -21.52 -2.97 -1.23
C TRP A 577 -20.26 -3.56 -1.86
N SER A 578 -19.17 -3.64 -1.10
CA SER A 578 -17.89 -4.18 -1.60
C SER A 578 -18.04 -5.65 -1.98
N TYR A 579 -18.63 -6.46 -1.09
CA TYR A 579 -18.83 -7.88 -1.35
C TYR A 579 -19.83 -8.14 -2.49
N GLY A 580 -20.98 -7.45 -2.49
CA GLY A 580 -21.98 -7.55 -3.56
C GLY A 580 -21.42 -7.16 -4.93
N THR A 581 -20.58 -6.12 -4.99
CA THR A 581 -19.88 -5.73 -6.23
C THR A 581 -18.94 -6.84 -6.71
N MET A 582 -18.18 -7.48 -5.82
CA MET A 582 -17.33 -8.63 -6.19
C MET A 582 -18.15 -9.80 -6.72
N GLN A 583 -19.31 -10.08 -6.11
CA GLN A 583 -20.24 -11.12 -6.59
C GLN A 583 -20.77 -10.79 -7.99
N ALA A 584 -21.18 -9.55 -8.25
CA ALA A 584 -21.65 -9.10 -9.56
C ALA A 584 -20.53 -9.19 -10.62
N ILE A 585 -19.32 -8.70 -10.32
CA ILE A 585 -18.16 -8.84 -11.22
C ILE A 585 -17.92 -10.32 -11.55
N TRP A 586 -17.95 -11.19 -10.55
CA TRP A 586 -17.75 -12.62 -10.75
C TRP A 586 -18.87 -13.26 -11.59
N LYS A 587 -20.13 -12.95 -11.31
CA LYS A 587 -21.30 -13.43 -12.08
C LYS A 587 -21.20 -13.01 -13.55
N HIS A 588 -20.75 -11.79 -13.82
CA HIS A 588 -20.65 -11.22 -15.16
C HIS A 588 -19.27 -11.37 -15.82
N ARG A 589 -18.32 -12.10 -15.21
CA ARG A 589 -16.91 -12.25 -15.67
C ARG A 589 -16.74 -12.68 -17.13
N ARG A 590 -17.68 -13.45 -17.68
CA ARG A 590 -17.64 -13.90 -19.08
C ARG A 590 -17.88 -12.77 -20.09
N ALA A 591 -18.41 -11.62 -19.66
CA ALA A 591 -18.62 -10.46 -20.52
C ALA A 591 -17.33 -9.99 -21.23
N VAL A 592 -16.15 -10.21 -20.63
CA VAL A 592 -14.86 -9.84 -21.24
C VAL A 592 -14.58 -10.57 -22.57
N ILE A 593 -15.07 -11.80 -22.71
CA ILE A 593 -14.88 -12.65 -23.91
C ILE A 593 -16.12 -12.73 -24.80
N ASP A 594 -17.27 -12.24 -24.33
CA ASP A 594 -18.51 -12.27 -25.10
C ASP A 594 -18.35 -11.51 -26.43
N LYS A 595 -18.94 -12.06 -27.50
CA LYS A 595 -19.08 -11.39 -28.81
C LYS A 595 -20.49 -10.80 -28.89
N GLY A 596 -20.62 -9.54 -29.31
CA GLY A 596 -21.92 -8.88 -29.46
C GLY A 596 -22.10 -7.61 -28.60
N PRO A 597 -23.35 -7.24 -28.24
CA PRO A 597 -23.68 -5.97 -27.58
C PRO A 597 -23.01 -5.77 -26.21
N SER A 598 -22.70 -6.87 -25.52
CA SER A 598 -21.96 -6.89 -24.25
C SER A 598 -20.50 -6.44 -24.37
N GLY A 599 -19.93 -6.43 -25.58
CA GLY A 599 -18.48 -6.31 -25.79
C GLY A 599 -17.87 -5.01 -25.26
N ARG A 600 -18.61 -3.88 -25.28
CA ARG A 600 -18.09 -2.59 -24.78
C ARG A 600 -17.97 -2.56 -23.25
N PHE A 601 -19.05 -2.92 -22.55
CA PHE A 601 -19.02 -3.02 -21.09
C PHE A 601 -18.04 -4.11 -20.64
N GLY A 602 -18.06 -5.26 -21.29
CA GLY A 602 -17.19 -6.39 -20.97
C GLY A 602 -15.70 -6.09 -21.12
N ARG A 603 -15.27 -5.39 -22.19
CA ARG A 603 -13.84 -5.15 -22.45
C ARG A 603 -13.28 -3.88 -21.80
N ILE A 604 -14.14 -2.90 -21.50
CA ILE A 604 -13.72 -1.63 -20.90
C ILE A 604 -14.25 -1.52 -19.48
N GLY A 605 -15.57 -1.56 -19.29
CA GLY A 605 -16.22 -1.35 -18.00
C GLY A 605 -15.79 -2.36 -16.94
N LEU A 606 -15.86 -3.65 -17.24
CA LEU A 606 -15.62 -4.70 -16.25
C LEU A 606 -14.16 -4.75 -15.76
N PRO A 607 -13.12 -4.68 -16.63
CA PRO A 607 -11.73 -4.53 -16.18
C PRO A 607 -11.50 -3.25 -15.40
N PHE A 608 -12.08 -2.12 -15.84
CA PHE A 608 -11.92 -0.83 -15.18
C PHE A 608 -12.50 -0.84 -13.76
N VAL A 609 -13.71 -1.37 -13.59
CA VAL A 609 -14.37 -1.54 -12.29
C VAL A 609 -13.58 -2.50 -11.40
N SER A 610 -13.12 -3.64 -11.95
CA SER A 610 -12.32 -4.62 -11.21
C SER A 610 -11.00 -4.00 -10.73
N LEU A 611 -10.29 -3.28 -11.60
CA LEU A 611 -9.02 -2.65 -11.27
C LEU A 611 -9.19 -1.57 -10.20
N PHE A 612 -10.15 -0.66 -10.38
CA PHE A 612 -10.22 0.56 -9.58
C PHE A 612 -11.14 0.48 -8.36
N MET A 613 -12.13 -0.41 -8.33
CA MET A 613 -12.98 -0.63 -7.15
C MET A 613 -12.46 -1.76 -6.27
N ILE A 614 -11.70 -2.71 -6.83
CA ILE A 614 -11.28 -3.92 -6.11
C ILE A 614 -9.76 -4.00 -5.92
N VAL A 615 -8.97 -3.96 -6.99
CA VAL A 615 -7.51 -4.20 -6.93
C VAL A 615 -6.76 -3.01 -6.33
N ALA A 616 -6.94 -1.79 -6.86
CA ALA A 616 -6.20 -0.62 -6.41
C ALA A 616 -6.45 -0.29 -4.92
N PRO A 617 -7.69 -0.32 -4.41
CA PRO A 617 -7.94 -0.10 -2.98
C PRO A 617 -7.37 -1.21 -2.07
N LEU A 618 -7.20 -2.45 -2.57
CA LEU A 618 -6.56 -3.54 -1.82
C LEU A 618 -5.05 -3.34 -1.65
N LEU A 619 -4.40 -2.69 -2.63
CA LEU A 619 -2.97 -2.38 -2.60
C LEU A 619 -2.64 -1.08 -1.86
N ALA A 620 -3.64 -0.22 -1.62
CA ALA A 620 -3.45 1.07 -0.96
C ALA A 620 -2.81 0.98 0.45
N PRO A 621 -3.05 -0.04 1.31
CA PRO A 621 -2.33 -0.19 2.57
C PRO A 621 -0.81 -0.34 2.40
N LEU A 622 -0.34 -0.92 1.29
CA LEU A 622 1.09 -1.04 1.01
C LEU A 622 1.73 0.34 0.84
N ILE A 623 1.04 1.27 0.17
CA ILE A 623 1.50 2.66 0.01
C ILE A 623 1.73 3.30 1.38
N ASP A 624 0.83 3.06 2.35
CA ASP A 624 0.96 3.59 3.71
C ASP A 624 2.16 2.95 4.46
N VAL A 625 2.42 1.66 4.26
CA VAL A 625 3.61 1.00 4.83
C VAL A 625 4.91 1.57 4.24
N PHE A 626 4.99 1.72 2.91
CA PHE A 626 6.14 2.33 2.24
C PHE A 626 6.32 3.79 2.60
N LEU A 627 5.23 4.54 2.81
CA LEU A 627 5.27 5.92 3.29
C LEU A 627 5.90 5.99 4.68
N LEU A 628 5.45 5.15 5.62
CA LEU A 628 6.00 5.11 6.97
C LEU A 628 7.47 4.70 6.95
N TYR A 629 7.82 3.69 6.17
CA TYR A 629 9.22 3.27 5.99
C TYR A 629 10.08 4.41 5.43
N GLY A 630 9.63 5.07 4.37
CA GLY A 630 10.35 6.17 3.73
C GLY A 630 10.44 7.44 4.57
N ILE A 631 9.55 7.63 5.55
CA ILE A 631 9.63 8.72 6.53
C ILE A 631 10.67 8.41 7.61
N VAL A 632 10.71 7.17 8.09
CA VAL A 632 11.55 6.78 9.23
C VAL A 632 12.99 6.44 8.81
N PHE A 633 13.16 5.78 7.67
CA PHE A 633 14.44 5.23 7.21
C PHE A 633 14.88 5.75 5.84
N GLY A 634 13.95 6.22 5.01
CA GLY A 634 14.24 6.75 3.67
C GLY A 634 14.46 8.27 3.63
N PRO A 635 14.44 8.88 2.42
CA PRO A 635 14.56 10.32 2.25
C PRO A 635 13.26 11.02 2.67
N THR A 636 13.12 11.30 3.97
CA THR A 636 11.91 11.82 4.61
C THR A 636 11.28 13.01 3.86
N GLU A 637 12.08 13.98 3.43
CA GLU A 637 11.61 15.17 2.71
C GLU A 637 10.93 14.80 1.38
N LYS A 638 11.60 13.97 0.55
CA LYS A 638 11.07 13.52 -0.75
C LYS A 638 9.79 12.72 -0.56
N THR A 639 9.77 11.85 0.45
CA THR A 639 8.62 11.02 0.79
C THR A 639 7.40 11.87 1.19
N ILE A 640 7.60 12.85 2.07
CA ILE A 640 6.54 13.78 2.50
C ILE A 640 6.05 14.63 1.31
N MET A 641 6.95 15.16 0.49
CA MET A 641 6.58 15.95 -0.69
C MET A 641 5.74 15.16 -1.68
N ALA A 642 6.11 13.90 -1.96
CA ALA A 642 5.34 13.03 -2.84
C ALA A 642 3.92 12.79 -2.29
N TRP A 643 3.80 12.53 -0.99
CA TRP A 643 2.50 12.34 -0.34
C TRP A 643 1.63 13.60 -0.37
N LEU A 644 2.20 14.77 -0.06
CA LEU A 644 1.52 16.05 -0.18
C LEU A 644 1.06 16.34 -1.62
N GLY A 645 1.87 15.96 -2.62
CA GLY A 645 1.49 16.05 -4.03
C GLY A 645 0.24 15.23 -4.36
N VAL A 646 0.16 13.98 -3.88
CA VAL A 646 -1.02 13.13 -4.06
C VAL A 646 -2.25 13.73 -3.37
N LEU A 647 -2.11 14.25 -2.15
CA LEU A 647 -3.19 14.92 -1.44
C LEU A 647 -3.68 16.18 -2.17
N ALA A 648 -2.76 16.96 -2.72
CA ALA A 648 -3.10 18.15 -3.50
C ALA A 648 -3.91 17.78 -4.76
N ILE A 649 -3.51 16.73 -5.48
CA ILE A 649 -4.25 16.23 -6.65
C ILE A 649 -5.66 15.79 -6.25
N GLN A 650 -5.80 15.04 -5.14
CA GLN A 650 -7.10 14.62 -4.62
C GLN A 650 -7.99 15.82 -4.23
N ALA A 651 -7.41 16.82 -3.55
CA ALA A 651 -8.12 18.04 -3.16
C ALA A 651 -8.61 18.83 -4.38
N VAL A 652 -7.79 18.97 -5.42
CA VAL A 652 -8.19 19.60 -6.69
C VAL A 652 -9.33 18.83 -7.35
N CYS A 653 -9.27 17.50 -7.38
CA CYS A 653 -10.34 16.66 -7.93
C CYS A 653 -11.65 16.84 -7.15
N ALA A 654 -11.58 16.82 -5.82
CA ALA A 654 -12.74 17.02 -4.97
C ALA A 654 -13.34 18.42 -5.16
N ALA A 655 -12.51 19.47 -5.21
CA ALA A 655 -12.95 20.84 -5.46
C ALA A 655 -13.65 20.97 -6.83
N TYR A 656 -13.09 20.33 -7.87
CA TYR A 656 -13.70 20.30 -9.19
C TYR A 656 -15.06 19.57 -9.20
N ALA A 657 -15.16 18.43 -8.52
CA ALA A 657 -16.41 17.68 -8.39
C ALA A 657 -17.51 18.53 -7.71
N PHE A 658 -17.17 19.19 -6.61
CA PHE A 658 -18.07 20.08 -5.86
C PHE A 658 -18.51 21.27 -6.72
N HIS A 659 -17.59 21.86 -7.48
CA HIS A 659 -17.93 22.92 -8.43
C HIS A 659 -18.92 22.46 -9.51
N LEU A 660 -18.70 21.27 -10.08
CA LEU A 660 -19.58 20.70 -11.11
C LEU A 660 -20.99 20.37 -10.61
N ASP A 661 -21.13 19.95 -9.35
CA ASP A 661 -22.40 19.64 -8.69
C ASP A 661 -23.04 20.87 -8.01
N ARG A 662 -22.35 22.03 -8.00
CA ARG A 662 -22.75 23.27 -7.30
C ARG A 662 -22.93 23.08 -5.79
N GLU A 663 -22.08 22.25 -5.18
CA GLU A 663 -22.08 22.00 -3.74
C GLU A 663 -21.17 22.98 -2.99
N ARG A 664 -21.45 23.21 -1.70
CA ARG A 664 -20.62 24.07 -0.86
C ARG A 664 -19.30 23.37 -0.53
N MET A 665 -18.18 24.04 -0.81
CA MET A 665 -16.83 23.49 -0.60
C MET A 665 -16.41 23.38 0.87
N THR A 666 -17.19 23.92 1.82
CA THR A 666 -16.87 23.92 3.25
C THR A 666 -16.64 22.51 3.80
N HIS A 667 -17.30 21.49 3.22
CA HIS A 667 -17.16 20.11 3.66
C HIS A 667 -15.77 19.52 3.32
N LEU A 668 -15.07 20.07 2.31
CA LEU A 668 -13.71 19.64 1.92
C LEU A 668 -12.65 19.87 2.99
N ILE A 669 -12.94 20.70 4.01
CA ILE A 669 -12.07 20.87 5.19
C ILE A 669 -11.86 19.52 5.91
N SER A 670 -12.84 18.61 5.83
CA SER A 670 -12.74 17.28 6.43
C SER A 670 -11.98 16.25 5.59
N LEU A 671 -11.55 16.60 4.37
CA LEU A 671 -10.87 15.69 3.43
C LEU A 671 -9.54 15.14 3.98
N PRO A 672 -8.65 15.93 4.64
CA PRO A 672 -7.43 15.39 5.23
C PRO A 672 -7.74 14.35 6.31
N LEU A 673 -8.76 14.60 7.14
CA LEU A 673 -9.18 13.66 8.19
C LEU A 673 -9.79 12.38 7.59
N GLN A 674 -10.48 12.50 6.45
CA GLN A 674 -10.97 11.35 5.69
C GLN A 674 -9.83 10.43 5.22
N GLN A 675 -8.69 11.00 4.77
CA GLN A 675 -7.53 10.22 4.35
C GLN A 675 -6.87 9.46 5.50
N ILE A 676 -6.93 10.00 6.73
CA ILE A 676 -6.27 9.40 7.90
C ILE A 676 -7.19 8.40 8.61
N LEU A 677 -8.49 8.70 8.75
CA LEU A 677 -9.42 7.88 9.54
C LEU A 677 -10.33 7.01 8.67
N TYR A 678 -11.08 7.63 7.75
CA TYR A 678 -12.07 6.94 6.93
C TYR A 678 -11.43 5.90 6.02
N ARG A 679 -10.27 6.22 5.44
CA ARG A 679 -9.55 5.31 4.56
C ARG A 679 -9.13 4.01 5.25
N GLN A 680 -8.69 4.09 6.51
CA GLN A 680 -8.29 2.92 7.30
C GLN A 680 -9.48 2.02 7.61
N LEU A 681 -10.64 2.61 7.89
CA LEU A 681 -11.90 1.87 8.01
C LEU A 681 -12.21 1.10 6.72
N MET A 682 -12.06 1.74 5.55
CA MET A 682 -12.30 1.11 4.25
C MET A 682 -11.33 -0.04 3.96
N TYR A 683 -10.06 0.08 4.36
CA TYR A 683 -9.09 -1.01 4.19
C TYR A 683 -9.55 -2.29 4.89
N VAL A 684 -9.97 -2.19 6.15
CA VAL A 684 -10.37 -3.37 6.91
C VAL A 684 -11.69 -3.95 6.36
N VAL A 685 -12.64 -3.10 5.96
CA VAL A 685 -13.88 -3.55 5.31
C VAL A 685 -13.61 -4.29 4.00
N LEU A 686 -12.74 -3.74 3.16
CA LEU A 686 -12.42 -4.31 1.86
C LEU A 686 -11.67 -5.64 2.01
N LEU A 687 -10.69 -5.70 2.91
CA LEU A 687 -9.95 -6.90 3.25
C LEU A 687 -10.89 -8.00 3.77
N GLN A 688 -11.82 -7.65 4.67
CA GLN A 688 -12.84 -8.59 5.13
C GLN A 688 -13.71 -9.09 3.96
N SER A 689 -14.13 -8.19 3.06
CA SER A 689 -14.97 -8.51 1.90
C SER A 689 -14.25 -9.49 0.96
N TRP A 690 -12.97 -9.24 0.71
CA TRP A 690 -12.09 -10.10 -0.08
C TRP A 690 -11.93 -11.49 0.51
N ILE A 691 -11.63 -11.59 1.81
CA ILE A 691 -11.51 -12.88 2.49
C ILE A 691 -12.84 -13.66 2.39
N THR A 692 -13.97 -12.96 2.51
CA THR A 692 -15.30 -13.58 2.39
C THR A 692 -15.55 -14.08 0.97
N ALA A 693 -15.17 -13.31 -0.05
CA ALA A 693 -15.26 -13.71 -1.45
C ALA A 693 -14.40 -14.92 -1.78
N LEU A 694 -13.16 -14.96 -1.29
CA LEU A 694 -12.26 -16.10 -1.50
C LEU A 694 -12.71 -17.36 -0.77
N THR A 695 -13.37 -17.21 0.38
CA THR A 695 -13.86 -18.35 1.19
C THR A 695 -15.27 -18.80 0.83
N GLY A 696 -15.97 -18.09 -0.07
CA GLY A 696 -17.34 -18.41 -0.48
C GLY A 696 -18.40 -18.20 0.61
N GLY A 697 -18.11 -17.36 1.61
CA GLY A 697 -19.02 -17.12 2.72
C GLY A 697 -20.34 -16.49 2.26
N ARG A 698 -21.49 -17.06 2.64
CA ARG A 698 -22.80 -16.42 2.46
C ARG A 698 -23.04 -15.42 3.57
N LEU A 699 -23.16 -14.14 3.23
CA LEU A 699 -23.55 -13.12 4.20
C LEU A 699 -25.07 -12.98 4.25
N ARG A 700 -25.63 -12.87 5.47
CA ARG A 700 -27.01 -12.43 5.68
C ARG A 700 -27.07 -10.90 5.68
N TRP A 701 -28.18 -10.34 5.19
CA TRP A 701 -28.45 -8.90 5.15
C TRP A 701 -28.28 -8.26 6.55
N GLN A 702 -27.59 -7.11 6.61
CA GLN A 702 -27.32 -6.38 7.85
C GLN A 702 -28.04 -5.03 7.86
N LYS A 703 -28.80 -4.76 8.93
CA LYS A 703 -29.77 -3.67 9.04
C LYS A 703 -29.14 -2.30 9.36
N LEU A 704 -29.66 -1.24 8.75
CA LEU A 704 -29.43 0.16 9.15
C LEU A 704 -30.57 0.61 10.09
N ARG A 705 -30.26 1.39 11.15
CA ARG A 705 -31.30 2.03 11.98
C ARG A 705 -31.55 3.42 11.41
N ARG A 706 -32.80 3.71 11.05
CA ARG A 706 -33.22 5.00 10.45
C ARG A 706 -33.65 6.01 11.50
N THR A 707 -33.33 7.28 11.27
CA THR A 707 -33.71 8.41 12.12
C THR A 707 -34.87 9.22 11.56
N GLY A 708 -35.08 9.23 10.23
CA GLY A 708 -36.21 9.93 9.59
C GLY A 708 -35.96 11.44 9.40
N VAL A 709 -34.70 11.88 9.41
CA VAL A 709 -34.32 13.30 9.43
C VAL A 709 -34.34 13.95 8.03
N VAL A 710 -34.47 13.16 6.96
CA VAL A 710 -34.45 13.67 5.58
C VAL A 710 -35.84 14.18 5.17
N GLY A 711 -35.90 15.46 4.74
CA GLY A 711 -37.09 16.10 4.16
C GLY A 711 -36.75 16.81 2.84
N ALA A 712 -37.74 17.08 2.00
CA ALA A 712 -37.52 17.72 0.70
C ALA A 712 -37.02 19.16 0.89
N PRO A 713 -35.98 19.63 0.18
CA PRO A 713 -35.61 21.04 0.22
C PRO A 713 -36.77 21.89 -0.31
N VAL A 714 -37.30 22.80 0.51
CA VAL A 714 -38.29 23.77 0.05
C VAL A 714 -37.61 24.70 -0.98
N ALA A 715 -38.15 24.75 -2.20
CA ALA A 715 -37.65 25.65 -3.22
C ALA A 715 -37.77 27.11 -2.74
N GLY A 716 -36.62 27.76 -2.45
CA GLY A 716 -36.54 29.20 -2.20
C GLY A 716 -36.06 29.67 -0.81
N ALA A 717 -35.71 28.79 0.13
CA ALA A 717 -35.24 29.25 1.44
C ALA A 717 -33.77 29.72 1.42
N VAL A 718 -33.55 31.03 1.33
CA VAL A 718 -32.37 31.68 1.89
C VAL A 718 -32.31 31.28 3.38
N PRO A 719 -31.15 30.85 3.93
CA PRO A 719 -31.10 30.46 5.34
C PRO A 719 -31.36 31.69 6.20
N VAL A 720 -32.51 31.72 6.88
CA VAL A 720 -32.76 32.65 7.97
C VAL A 720 -31.73 32.32 9.06
N ARG A 721 -30.91 33.32 9.42
CA ARG A 721 -30.04 33.26 10.60
C ARG A 721 -30.89 32.85 11.78
N SER A 722 -30.53 31.76 12.45
CA SER A 722 -31.05 31.46 13.78
C SER A 722 -30.58 32.57 14.72
N ASP A 723 -31.45 33.52 15.05
CA ASP A 723 -31.18 34.48 16.10
C ASP A 723 -30.96 33.72 17.40
N ARG A 724 -29.76 33.89 17.95
CA ARG A 724 -29.38 33.39 19.26
C ARG A 724 -30.23 34.11 20.29
N HIS A 725 -30.81 33.32 21.20
CA HIS A 725 -31.40 33.73 22.46
C HIS A 725 -30.70 34.95 23.09
N SER A 726 -31.45 36.03 23.24
CA SER A 726 -31.27 37.01 24.30
C SER A 726 -32.64 37.29 24.92
N ASP A 727 -32.97 36.57 25.99
CA ASP A 727 -33.70 37.14 27.12
C ASP A 727 -33.85 36.08 28.21
N ASP A 728 -32.97 36.14 29.19
CA ASP A 728 -33.29 35.69 30.54
C ASP A 728 -32.40 36.48 31.52
N ARG A 729 -32.84 37.70 31.84
CA ARG A 729 -32.37 38.44 33.01
C ARG A 729 -33.44 38.35 34.09
N ARG A 730 -33.23 37.47 35.08
CA ARG A 730 -33.83 37.62 36.41
C ARG A 730 -32.98 38.57 37.25
N PRO A 731 -33.59 39.50 38.00
CA PRO A 731 -32.87 40.35 38.93
C PRO A 731 -32.59 39.59 40.24
N VAL A 732 -31.39 39.78 40.79
CA VAL A 732 -31.07 39.47 42.18
C VAL A 732 -30.42 40.72 42.77
N ALA A 733 -31.08 41.25 43.80
CA ALA A 733 -30.72 42.34 44.71
C ALA A 733 -30.48 43.73 44.11
#